data_AF-A0AAD4VWY6-F1
#
_entry.id   AF-A0AAD4VWY6-F1
#
_cell.length_a   1.000
_cell.length_b   1.000
_cell.length_c   1.000
_cell.angle_alpha   90.00
_cell.angle_beta   90.00
_cell.angle_gamma   90.00
#
_symmetry.space_group_name_H-M   'P 1'
#
loop_
_entity.id
_entity.type
_entity.pdbx_description
1 polymer ?
#
loop_
_entity_poly.entity_id
_entity_poly.type
_entity_poly.pdbx_seq_one_letter_code
_entity_poly.pdbx_strand_id
1 'polypeptide(L)'
;MVKTVELYGFCSVQSPEAVTEFIEKYTGKGTVYDVKVFHKDGKARASAIVQFTHAEFADMILTVAGYHLEKSVRFCNEQFSVLWTLSDVSVKFGMILKHFYFFFSYDSIEYKLEISNDIVSQIELHRPHGQLAKFLLIQLCGAPQIYKKDVPDTNNIEEASATYWVREVDFTPSCRIGQSSAVCLELPLRWILPNLGSSFVHYKADEGQFVLERGNIFSCDSDLVPIARPPLGIKLPYKVLFKINSLVQHGCVPGQALDANFYELVDPTRIRIEDIECALDKLFHLKECCYEPVSWLREQYRKYQTCKRIPETPAISLDDGLVYVHRVQITPSKVYFCGPEVNHSNRLFRKYPKDVDNFLRVSFVDEDLGTMRSADLCLRAAEQERRTRVYERILSTLRNGIVIGEKKFEFLAFSSSQLRGHSVWMFASRSELTAQDIRNWMGDFKDIRNVAKHAARLGQSFSSSKEAFSVGEDEVEFIPDVEIERDGVEYCFSDGIGKISAEFAARVARKFNLSCTPSAFQIRYGGYKGVLAVDPTLSKNLSLRKSMCKYQSNNTTLDVLKWSKYQPYFLNREVITLLSTLGVPDDVFMEKQKQVLNQLDGVLADPLRALEALELMFQGEATNIVKEMVLCGYTPDAEPFLAMMLQAYCVSKLVELRRKTRIFVPDGRSMMGCLDETGTLEYGQVFVQCSPHGSQQLHDTASHIFSGSSSSDNSFTVEGKVVVAKNPCLHPGDVRVLRAINVPALHHMVDCVVFPQKGERPHPHECSGGDLDGDFYWVSWDPDLIPPCPVEPMNYTPEPTTNLDHDVTMEEIEESFVNYIVHDNLGIISSAHTVFADREQDKAMSGPCKELAKLNSRAVDSPKTGVLVKLPYHLRAIEYPEFMEKLDRPTYKSKGVIGKLFQQVNDHVELVYHLYSNSAKSFTMEVAWKCYDPDMKVDGFEVYINEAINYKREYDYKLRNLMEYYGIKSEAEILSGNITQTSKNFDRRKDFKENIGHAVRSLKTEARGWFHEKQGSNIQSNVSGNSNDAYAAKASAWYHVTYHPHYFGCYNEGMAREHFLSFPWCVFDNLIQIKRDKRSI
;
A
#
# COMPACT_ATOMS: atom_id res chain seq x y z
N MET A 1 -45.37 45.51 17.15
CA MET A 1 -45.63 44.36 16.27
C MET A 1 -45.28 43.10 17.03
N VAL A 2 -46.22 42.16 17.11
CA VAL A 2 -46.02 40.84 17.73
C VAL A 2 -45.06 40.06 16.82
N LYS A 3 -43.96 39.54 17.36
CA LYS A 3 -42.92 38.83 16.58
C LYS A 3 -42.93 37.35 16.96
N THR A 4 -42.81 36.50 15.96
CA THR A 4 -42.88 35.04 16.10
C THR A 4 -41.52 34.42 15.78
N VAL A 5 -41.07 33.49 16.62
CA VAL A 5 -39.77 32.80 16.50
C VAL A 5 -40.01 31.30 16.51
N GLU A 6 -39.36 30.57 15.59
CA GLU A 6 -39.32 29.11 15.63
C GLU A 6 -38.05 28.65 16.37
N LEU A 7 -38.24 27.91 17.47
CA LEU A 7 -37.18 27.25 18.23
C LEU A 7 -37.11 25.77 17.83
N TYR A 8 -35.90 25.26 17.59
CA TYR A 8 -35.65 23.88 17.19
C TYR A 8 -34.66 23.21 18.16
N GLY A 9 -34.85 21.91 18.44
CA GLY A 9 -33.85 21.10 19.14
C GLY A 9 -34.34 20.33 20.36
N PHE A 10 -35.64 20.31 20.63
CA PHE A 10 -36.20 19.58 21.77
C PHE A 10 -36.11 18.06 21.51
N CYS A 11 -35.59 17.30 22.48
CA CYS A 11 -35.43 15.84 22.38
C CYS A 11 -36.76 15.08 22.25
N SER A 12 -37.88 15.71 22.61
CA SER A 12 -39.25 15.23 22.43
C SER A 12 -40.21 16.43 22.39
N VAL A 13 -41.45 16.20 21.95
CA VAL A 13 -42.51 17.24 21.95
C VAL A 13 -42.80 17.66 23.40
N GLN A 14 -42.38 18.87 23.76
CA GLN A 14 -42.66 19.46 25.08
C GLN A 14 -44.07 20.07 25.12
N SER A 15 -44.65 20.24 26.32
CA SER A 15 -45.92 20.97 26.43
C SER A 15 -45.71 22.47 26.15
N PRO A 16 -46.70 23.17 25.55
CA PRO A 16 -46.62 24.62 25.35
C PRO A 16 -46.29 25.39 26.64
N GLU A 17 -46.82 24.96 27.79
CA GLU A 17 -46.59 25.59 29.09
C GLU A 17 -45.14 25.45 29.55
N ALA A 18 -44.51 24.29 29.34
CA ALA A 18 -43.11 24.06 29.68
C ALA A 18 -42.17 24.90 28.81
N VAL A 19 -42.51 25.07 27.52
CA VAL A 19 -41.76 25.93 26.60
C VAL A 19 -41.96 27.41 26.97
N THR A 20 -43.18 27.83 27.32
CA THR A 20 -43.47 29.18 27.82
C THR A 20 -42.67 29.47 29.09
N GLU A 21 -42.73 28.60 30.10
CA GLU A 21 -42.01 28.79 31.36
C GLU A 21 -40.49 28.85 31.14
N PHE A 22 -39.95 28.01 30.25
CA PHE A 22 -38.54 28.03 29.89
C PHE A 22 -38.13 29.36 29.26
N ILE A 23 -38.93 29.90 28.34
CA ILE A 23 -38.63 31.15 27.62
C ILE A 23 -38.79 32.37 28.55
N GLU A 24 -39.86 32.40 29.34
CA GLU A 24 -40.14 33.49 30.27
C GLU A 24 -39.16 33.58 31.45
N LYS A 25 -38.35 32.54 31.70
CA LYS A 25 -37.17 32.65 32.59
C LYS A 25 -36.15 33.67 32.08
N TYR A 26 -36.07 33.88 30.76
CA TYR A 26 -35.12 34.79 30.13
C TYR A 26 -35.75 36.12 29.76
N THR A 27 -37.00 36.12 29.29
CA THR A 27 -37.69 37.35 28.87
C THR A 27 -38.55 38.00 29.96
N GLY A 28 -38.83 37.30 31.06
CA GLY A 28 -39.74 37.74 32.12
C GLY A 28 -41.15 37.15 31.96
N LYS A 29 -41.89 37.03 33.07
CA LYS A 29 -43.22 36.40 33.09
C LYS A 29 -44.27 37.24 32.35
N GLY A 30 -45.09 36.62 31.51
CA GLY A 30 -46.11 37.28 30.68
C GLY A 30 -45.58 37.91 29.38
N THR A 31 -44.40 37.50 28.92
CA THR A 31 -43.78 37.99 27.68
C THR A 31 -44.05 37.08 26.47
N VAL A 32 -44.47 35.84 26.71
CA VAL A 32 -44.90 34.90 25.68
C VAL A 32 -46.42 34.99 25.53
N TYR A 33 -46.86 35.22 24.30
CA TYR A 33 -48.28 35.34 23.94
C TYR A 33 -48.89 33.98 23.59
N ASP A 34 -48.19 33.16 22.79
CA ASP A 34 -48.66 31.84 22.37
C ASP A 34 -47.49 30.91 22.02
N VAL A 35 -47.68 29.60 22.18
CA VAL A 35 -46.69 28.57 21.84
C VAL A 35 -47.36 27.38 21.15
N LYS A 36 -46.81 27.01 20.00
CA LYS A 36 -47.20 25.80 19.26
C LYS A 36 -46.01 24.87 19.09
N VAL A 37 -46.03 23.73 19.77
CA VAL A 37 -45.01 22.68 19.64
C VAL A 37 -45.45 21.65 18.60
N PHE A 38 -44.53 21.20 17.76
CA PHE A 38 -44.80 20.22 16.71
C PHE A 38 -43.56 19.39 16.38
N HIS A 39 -43.80 18.25 15.74
CA HIS A 39 -42.76 17.41 15.17
C HIS A 39 -42.84 17.53 13.64
N LYS A 40 -41.74 17.90 12.98
CA LYS A 40 -41.67 17.90 11.51
C LYS A 40 -41.37 16.48 11.03
N ASP A 41 -42.18 15.95 10.12
CA ASP A 41 -41.99 14.60 9.56
C ASP A 41 -40.57 14.45 8.98
N GLY A 42 -39.89 13.37 9.35
CA GLY A 42 -38.52 13.06 8.91
C GLY A 42 -37.38 13.72 9.70
N LYS A 43 -37.64 14.46 10.79
CA LYS A 43 -36.60 15.00 11.69
C LYS A 43 -36.65 14.36 13.08
N ALA A 44 -35.49 14.10 13.70
CA ALA A 44 -35.41 13.40 15.00
C ALA A 44 -35.67 14.27 16.24
N ARG A 45 -35.96 15.58 16.08
CA ARG A 45 -36.16 16.54 17.19
C ARG A 45 -37.39 17.41 16.93
N ALA A 46 -38.09 17.75 18.01
CA ALA A 46 -39.28 18.61 17.96
C ALA A 46 -38.92 20.10 17.86
N SER A 47 -39.87 20.89 17.35
CA SER A 47 -39.80 22.35 17.20
C SER A 47 -40.94 23.01 17.98
N ALA A 48 -40.77 24.27 18.34
CA ALA A 48 -41.82 25.13 18.87
C ALA A 48 -41.85 26.46 18.13
N ILE A 49 -43.03 26.91 17.71
CA ILE A 49 -43.26 28.28 17.24
C ILE A 49 -43.77 29.08 18.44
N VAL A 50 -43.09 30.18 18.76
CA VAL A 50 -43.35 31.01 19.94
C VAL A 50 -43.63 32.42 19.49
N GLN A 51 -44.76 32.96 19.95
CA GLN A 51 -45.20 34.31 19.65
C GLN A 51 -45.03 35.17 20.89
N PHE A 52 -44.37 36.32 20.76
CA PHE A 52 -44.05 37.19 21.90
C PHE A 52 -44.94 38.42 21.93
N THR A 53 -45.30 38.89 23.13
CA THR A 53 -46.17 40.07 23.28
C THR A 53 -45.58 41.32 22.62
N HIS A 54 -44.25 41.45 22.59
CA HIS A 54 -43.50 42.54 21.96
C HIS A 54 -42.27 42.01 21.21
N ALA A 55 -41.86 42.70 20.14
CA ALA A 55 -40.75 42.28 19.28
C ALA A 55 -39.39 42.21 20.01
N GLU A 56 -39.17 43.06 21.02
CA GLU A 56 -37.94 43.10 21.80
C GLU A 56 -37.67 41.79 22.57
N PHE A 57 -38.71 41.08 23.01
CA PHE A 57 -38.57 39.79 23.70
C PHE A 57 -38.21 38.65 22.74
N ALA A 58 -38.74 38.70 21.52
CA ALA A 58 -38.32 37.79 20.46
C ALA A 58 -36.85 38.00 20.08
N ASP A 59 -36.41 39.26 20.03
CA ASP A 59 -34.99 39.61 19.77
C ASP A 59 -34.08 39.20 20.93
N MET A 60 -34.55 39.31 22.17
CA MET A 60 -33.85 38.80 23.35
C MET A 60 -33.69 37.28 23.29
N ILE A 61 -34.71 36.52 22.89
CA ILE A 61 -34.61 35.07 22.73
C ILE A 61 -33.75 34.65 21.54
N LEU A 62 -33.79 35.39 20.43
CA LEU A 62 -32.84 35.16 19.32
C LEU A 62 -31.39 35.43 19.76
N THR A 63 -31.18 36.39 20.65
CA THR A 63 -29.87 36.67 21.26
C THR A 63 -29.45 35.56 22.23
N VAL A 64 -30.35 35.07 23.09
CA VAL A 64 -30.10 33.95 24.02
C VAL A 64 -29.90 32.62 23.28
N ALA A 65 -30.62 32.37 22.18
CA ALA A 65 -30.42 31.21 21.31
C ALA A 65 -29.09 31.26 20.56
N GLY A 66 -28.52 32.45 20.36
CA GLY A 66 -27.13 32.64 19.91
C GLY A 66 -26.08 32.38 21.00
N TYR A 67 -26.48 32.23 22.27
CA TYR A 67 -25.61 32.15 23.44
C TYR A 67 -25.81 30.85 24.24
N HIS A 68 -25.81 29.66 23.61
CA HIS A 68 -25.54 28.41 24.33
C HIS A 68 -24.95 27.32 23.42
N LEU A 69 -23.63 27.38 23.22
CA LEU A 69 -22.76 26.22 22.98
C LEU A 69 -21.30 26.60 23.34
N GLU A 70 -21.06 26.89 24.62
CA GLU A 70 -19.70 26.94 25.15
C GLU A 70 -19.56 25.93 26.28
N LYS A 71 -18.95 24.79 25.93
CA LYS A 71 -17.95 24.10 26.76
C LYS A 71 -17.32 22.94 25.99
N SER A 72 -16.17 23.22 25.39
CA SER A 72 -14.97 22.39 25.57
C SER A 72 -13.73 23.11 25.03
N VAL A 73 -12.93 23.62 25.98
CA VAL A 73 -11.47 23.88 25.96
C VAL A 73 -10.90 24.64 24.75
N ARG A 74 -10.74 25.96 24.93
CA ARG A 74 -9.99 26.90 24.09
C ARG A 74 -8.74 27.41 24.80
N PHE A 75 -7.61 27.32 24.12
CA PHE A 75 -6.52 28.30 23.97
C PHE A 75 -5.91 27.91 22.61
N CYS A 76 -5.65 28.72 21.59
CA CYS A 76 -6.25 29.97 21.10
C CYS A 76 -6.62 29.72 19.61
N ASN A 77 -7.91 29.73 19.23
CA ASN A 77 -8.37 29.52 17.84
C ASN A 77 -8.70 30.84 17.09
N GLU A 78 -8.38 31.99 17.68
CA GLU A 78 -8.74 33.31 17.13
C GLU A 78 -7.55 34.00 16.44
N GLN A 79 -6.37 33.37 16.44
CA GLN A 79 -5.12 33.92 15.88
C GLN A 79 -4.52 32.93 14.88
N PHE A 80 -4.31 33.38 13.64
CA PHE A 80 -3.68 32.59 12.59
C PHE A 80 -2.37 33.24 12.13
N SER A 81 -1.28 32.48 12.14
CA SER A 81 0.04 32.96 11.72
C SER A 81 0.17 33.04 10.21
N VAL A 82 0.49 34.23 9.70
CA VAL A 82 0.72 34.53 8.28
C VAL A 82 2.21 34.50 7.98
N LEU A 83 2.63 33.53 7.15
CA LEU A 83 4.01 33.42 6.68
C LEU A 83 4.29 34.28 5.44
N TRP A 84 3.31 34.39 4.55
CA TRP A 84 3.42 35.10 3.28
C TRP A 84 2.08 35.72 2.90
N THR A 85 2.12 36.93 2.33
CA THR A 85 0.94 37.69 1.90
C THR A 85 1.15 38.17 0.48
N LEU A 86 0.10 38.12 -0.32
CA LEU A 86 0.07 38.65 -1.68
C LEU A 86 -1.29 39.32 -1.94
N SER A 87 -1.28 40.43 -2.67
CA SER A 87 -2.48 41.16 -3.11
C SER A 87 -2.88 40.75 -4.53
N ASP A 88 -4.06 41.18 -4.98
CA ASP A 88 -4.52 41.04 -6.37
C ASP A 88 -4.64 39.59 -6.89
N VAL A 89 -5.04 38.67 -6.02
CA VAL A 89 -5.25 37.26 -6.36
C VAL A 89 -6.63 37.05 -6.99
N SER A 90 -6.66 36.42 -8.15
CA SER A 90 -7.89 35.96 -8.82
C SER A 90 -8.18 34.51 -8.47
N VAL A 91 -9.41 34.20 -8.06
CA VAL A 91 -9.80 32.85 -7.63
C VAL A 91 -10.90 32.32 -8.55
N LYS A 92 -10.70 31.11 -9.09
CA LYS A 92 -11.71 30.37 -9.85
C LYS A 92 -12.06 29.07 -9.13
N PHE A 93 -13.34 28.76 -9.06
CA PHE A 93 -13.86 27.52 -8.46
C PHE A 93 -14.29 26.56 -9.56
N GLY A 94 -13.63 25.40 -9.66
CA GLY A 94 -14.01 24.35 -10.59
C GLY A 94 -15.23 23.59 -10.09
N MET A 95 -16.43 23.92 -10.58
CA MET A 95 -17.69 23.35 -10.05
C MET A 95 -17.85 21.84 -10.29
N ILE A 96 -17.19 21.26 -11.31
CA ILE A 96 -17.32 19.84 -11.65
C ILE A 96 -16.34 18.96 -10.85
N LEU A 97 -15.10 19.42 -10.63
CA LEU A 97 -14.04 18.64 -9.97
C LEU A 97 -13.76 19.07 -8.53
N LYS A 98 -14.38 20.15 -8.03
CA LYS A 98 -14.14 20.73 -6.69
C LYS A 98 -12.68 21.18 -6.46
N HIS A 99 -12.07 21.84 -7.45
CA HIS A 99 -10.73 22.45 -7.32
C HIS A 99 -10.82 23.95 -7.06
N PHE A 100 -9.88 24.48 -6.28
CA PHE A 100 -9.61 25.92 -6.20
C PHE A 100 -8.40 26.26 -7.08
N TYR A 101 -8.57 27.26 -7.94
CA TYR A 101 -7.50 27.81 -8.75
C TYR A 101 -7.23 29.25 -8.34
N PHE A 102 -6.00 29.54 -7.93
CA PHE A 102 -5.55 30.89 -7.58
C PHE A 102 -4.58 31.36 -8.65
N PHE A 103 -4.82 32.53 -9.22
CA PHE A 103 -3.99 33.15 -10.23
C PHE A 103 -3.49 34.49 -9.70
N PHE A 104 -2.19 34.75 -9.84
CA PHE A 104 -1.57 35.98 -9.38
C PHE A 104 -0.23 36.22 -10.07
N SER A 105 0.32 37.42 -9.92
CA SER A 105 1.66 37.78 -10.41
C SER A 105 2.61 38.03 -9.25
N TYR A 106 3.83 37.51 -9.35
CA TYR A 106 4.91 37.73 -8.38
C TYR A 106 6.24 37.86 -9.13
N ASP A 107 7.04 38.89 -8.81
CA ASP A 107 8.28 39.23 -9.53
C ASP A 107 8.12 39.24 -11.07
N SER A 108 7.05 39.89 -11.55
CA SER A 108 6.70 39.98 -12.98
C SER A 108 6.41 38.66 -13.69
N ILE A 109 6.21 37.57 -12.96
CA ILE A 109 5.85 36.25 -13.48
C ILE A 109 4.43 35.90 -13.00
N GLU A 110 3.59 35.36 -13.90
CA GLU A 110 2.27 34.85 -13.53
C GLU A 110 2.36 33.41 -13.00
N TYR A 111 1.65 33.16 -11.90
CA TYR A 111 1.56 31.86 -11.25
C TYR A 111 0.11 31.39 -11.13
N LYS A 112 -0.04 30.07 -11.08
CA LYS A 112 -1.30 29.37 -10.78
C LYS A 112 -1.05 28.38 -9.65
N LEU A 113 -1.83 28.50 -8.56
CA LEU A 113 -1.93 27.46 -7.54
C LEU A 113 -3.20 26.65 -7.75
N GLU A 114 -3.07 25.34 -7.69
CA GLU A 114 -4.18 24.40 -7.80
C GLU A 114 -4.30 23.60 -6.50
N ILE A 115 -5.47 23.70 -5.87
CA ILE A 115 -5.84 22.97 -4.66
C ILE A 115 -6.97 22.02 -5.02
N SER A 116 -6.68 20.73 -5.03
CA SER A 116 -7.68 19.68 -5.18
C SER A 116 -8.44 19.48 -3.87
N ASN A 117 -9.68 18.99 -3.95
CA ASN A 117 -10.47 18.68 -2.76
C ASN A 117 -9.81 17.62 -1.86
N ASP A 118 -9.00 16.72 -2.42
CA ASP A 118 -8.35 15.63 -1.69
C ASP A 118 -7.32 16.12 -0.66
N ILE A 119 -6.78 17.33 -0.84
CA ILE A 119 -5.77 17.92 0.07
C ILE A 119 -6.37 18.95 1.04
N VAL A 120 -7.69 19.17 0.98
CA VAL A 120 -8.40 20.11 1.87
C VAL A 120 -8.94 19.33 3.08
N SER A 121 -8.49 19.69 4.27
CA SER A 121 -8.97 19.09 5.52
C SER A 121 -10.26 19.76 6.01
N GLN A 122 -10.28 21.10 6.01
CA GLN A 122 -11.41 21.89 6.47
C GLN A 122 -11.46 23.24 5.75
N ILE A 123 -12.67 23.78 5.59
CA ILE A 123 -12.88 25.15 5.12
C ILE A 123 -13.66 25.92 6.18
N GLU A 124 -13.15 27.08 6.57
CA GLU A 124 -13.77 27.96 7.54
C GLU A 124 -14.01 29.34 6.94
N LEU A 125 -15.25 29.82 7.03
CA LEU A 125 -15.59 31.20 6.69
C LEU A 125 -15.75 32.02 7.96
N HIS A 126 -14.81 32.92 8.20
CA HIS A 126 -14.79 33.84 9.33
C HIS A 126 -15.38 35.19 8.94
N ARG A 127 -16.39 35.66 9.70
CA ARG A 127 -17.01 36.99 9.55
C ARG A 127 -16.84 37.80 10.84
N PRO A 128 -15.62 38.26 11.14
CA PRO A 128 -15.35 38.95 12.41
C PRO A 128 -16.18 40.23 12.54
N HIS A 129 -16.82 40.39 13.70
CA HIS A 129 -17.65 41.54 14.02
C HIS A 129 -16.85 42.85 13.94
N GLY A 130 -17.37 43.83 13.19
CA GLY A 130 -16.77 45.17 13.07
C GLY A 130 -15.65 45.32 12.04
N GLN A 131 -15.30 44.26 11.29
CA GLN A 131 -14.33 44.36 10.19
C GLN A 131 -15.03 44.50 8.83
N LEU A 132 -14.39 45.22 7.88
CA LEU A 132 -14.90 45.40 6.51
C LEU A 132 -14.57 44.23 5.57
N ALA A 133 -13.86 43.23 6.09
CA ALA A 133 -13.43 42.04 5.37
C ALA A 133 -13.97 40.78 6.06
N LYS A 134 -14.10 39.72 5.27
CA LYS A 134 -14.34 38.35 5.73
C LYS A 134 -13.21 37.45 5.23
N PHE A 135 -12.93 36.38 5.96
CA PHE A 135 -11.79 35.52 5.69
C PHE A 135 -12.26 34.11 5.35
N LEU A 136 -11.80 33.58 4.22
CA LEU A 136 -12.00 32.17 3.88
C LEU A 136 -10.68 31.43 4.13
N LEU A 137 -10.65 30.66 5.21
CA LEU A 137 -9.52 29.83 5.59
C LEU A 137 -9.71 28.42 5.01
N ILE A 138 -8.75 27.97 4.21
CA ILE A 138 -8.72 26.64 3.62
C ILE A 138 -7.55 25.90 4.27
N GLN A 139 -7.85 25.01 5.21
CA GLN A 139 -6.86 24.19 5.89
C GLN A 139 -6.47 23.01 4.99
N LEU A 140 -5.16 22.78 4.87
CA LEU A 140 -4.59 21.82 3.93
C LEU A 140 -3.87 20.69 4.67
N CYS A 141 -4.11 19.45 4.26
CA CYS A 141 -3.29 18.29 4.66
C CYS A 141 -2.14 18.02 3.66
N GLY A 142 -2.11 18.74 2.53
CA GLY A 142 -1.05 18.67 1.51
C GLY A 142 -0.51 20.05 1.13
N ALA A 143 0.25 20.15 0.04
CA ALA A 143 0.64 21.44 -0.57
C ALA A 143 -0.17 21.69 -1.84
N PRO A 144 -0.42 22.95 -2.23
CA PRO A 144 -0.99 23.26 -3.54
C PRO A 144 -0.01 22.87 -4.65
N GLN A 145 -0.54 22.42 -5.80
CA GLN A 145 0.28 22.31 -7.01
C GLN A 145 0.55 23.71 -7.56
N ILE A 146 1.83 24.05 -7.71
CA ILE A 146 2.34 25.32 -8.19
C ILE A 146 2.68 25.22 -9.68
N TYR A 147 2.18 26.19 -10.44
CA TYR A 147 2.51 26.35 -11.84
C TYR A 147 2.96 27.78 -12.14
N LYS A 148 3.93 27.90 -13.03
CA LYS A 148 4.40 29.16 -13.61
C LYS A 148 3.93 29.27 -15.05
N LYS A 149 3.50 30.46 -15.47
CA LYS A 149 3.24 30.75 -16.88
C LYS A 149 4.58 30.90 -17.61
N ASP A 150 4.76 30.13 -18.67
CA ASP A 150 5.95 30.20 -19.53
C ASP A 150 5.55 30.77 -20.90
N VAL A 151 6.47 31.51 -21.52
CA VAL A 151 6.29 32.05 -22.87
C VAL A 151 7.24 31.28 -23.79
N PRO A 152 6.76 30.63 -24.86
CA PRO A 152 7.65 29.91 -25.77
C PRO A 152 8.66 30.86 -26.43
N ASP A 153 9.94 30.51 -26.39
CA ASP A 153 10.98 31.12 -27.24
C ASP A 153 10.82 30.59 -28.67
N THR A 154 9.83 31.06 -29.43
CA THR A 154 9.71 30.72 -30.85
C THR A 154 9.36 31.92 -31.71
N ASN A 155 10.20 32.17 -32.72
CA ASN A 155 9.94 33.10 -33.85
C ASN A 155 8.78 32.65 -34.77
N ASN A 156 8.03 31.59 -34.42
CA ASN A 156 6.87 31.11 -35.16
C ASN A 156 5.57 31.64 -34.53
N ILE A 157 4.94 32.58 -35.22
CA ILE A 157 3.79 33.36 -34.75
C ILE A 157 2.50 32.52 -34.64
N GLU A 158 2.44 31.33 -35.27
CA GLU A 158 1.22 30.50 -35.27
C GLU A 158 1.03 29.63 -34.01
N GLU A 159 2.11 29.24 -33.30
CA GLU A 159 2.03 28.52 -32.01
C GLU A 159 2.13 29.43 -30.77
N ALA A 160 2.53 30.70 -30.95
CA ALA A 160 2.70 31.70 -29.89
C ALA A 160 1.39 32.10 -29.15
N SER A 161 0.23 31.63 -29.62
CA SER A 161 -1.08 31.91 -29.01
C SER A 161 -1.47 30.97 -27.87
N ALA A 162 -0.79 29.83 -27.72
CA ALA A 162 -1.08 28.87 -26.66
C ALA A 162 -0.24 29.17 -25.41
N THR A 163 -0.88 29.69 -24.37
CA THR A 163 -0.26 29.88 -23.06
C THR A 163 -0.08 28.55 -22.36
N TYR A 164 1.15 28.18 -21.94
CA TYR A 164 1.41 26.93 -21.23
C TYR A 164 1.77 27.17 -19.76
N TRP A 165 1.13 26.40 -18.87
CA TRP A 165 1.43 26.35 -17.45
C TRP A 165 2.46 25.24 -17.18
N VAL A 166 3.58 25.59 -16.58
CA VAL A 166 4.70 24.68 -16.29
C VAL A 166 4.74 24.40 -14.79
N ARG A 167 4.93 23.13 -14.40
CA ARG A 167 5.04 22.75 -13.00
C ARG A 167 6.27 23.38 -12.35
N GLU A 168 6.10 23.92 -11.16
CA GLU A 168 7.11 24.71 -10.45
C GLU A 168 7.25 24.25 -8.98
N VAL A 169 8.41 24.53 -8.37
CA VAL A 169 8.65 24.31 -6.94
C VAL A 169 8.19 25.51 -6.12
N ASP A 170 8.29 25.46 -4.80
CA ASP A 170 8.02 26.64 -3.98
C ASP A 170 9.02 27.76 -4.30
N PHE A 171 8.52 28.83 -4.93
CA PHE A 171 9.29 30.00 -5.33
C PHE A 171 9.31 31.09 -4.25
N THR A 172 8.53 30.94 -3.17
CA THR A 172 8.45 31.97 -2.13
C THR A 172 9.74 32.01 -1.30
N PRO A 173 10.11 33.18 -0.75
CA PRO A 173 11.32 33.30 0.07
C PRO A 173 11.30 32.33 1.25
N SER A 174 12.33 31.50 1.38
CA SER A 174 12.42 30.43 2.40
C SER A 174 11.29 29.38 2.31
N CYS A 175 10.73 29.15 1.12
CA CYS A 175 9.73 28.12 0.87
C CYS A 175 8.51 28.17 1.82
N ARG A 176 7.87 29.34 1.93
CA ARG A 176 6.76 29.59 2.85
C ARG A 176 5.49 28.82 2.48
N ILE A 177 5.23 28.54 1.20
CA ILE A 177 4.09 27.71 0.79
C ILE A 177 4.27 26.28 1.32
N GLY A 178 5.48 25.73 1.21
CA GLY A 178 5.84 24.42 1.74
C GLY A 178 5.77 24.35 3.28
N GLN A 179 5.97 25.46 3.97
CA GLN A 179 5.80 25.53 5.43
C GLN A 179 4.34 25.78 5.87
N SER A 180 3.45 26.16 4.96
CA SER A 180 2.08 26.54 5.28
C SER A 180 1.17 25.32 5.40
N SER A 181 0.27 25.35 6.39
CA SER A 181 -0.80 24.38 6.59
C SER A 181 -2.17 24.89 6.17
N ALA A 182 -2.28 26.14 5.71
CA ALA A 182 -3.53 26.69 5.20
C ALA A 182 -3.29 27.81 4.18
N VAL A 183 -4.33 28.10 3.40
CA VAL A 183 -4.46 29.29 2.55
C VAL A 183 -5.61 30.13 3.07
N CYS A 184 -5.37 31.42 3.32
CA CYS A 184 -6.39 32.36 3.79
C CYS A 184 -6.66 33.42 2.72
N LEU A 185 -7.92 33.55 2.32
CA LEU A 185 -8.38 34.61 1.42
C LEU A 185 -9.07 35.71 2.23
N GLU A 186 -8.51 36.92 2.17
CA GLU A 186 -9.19 38.13 2.64
C GLU A 186 -10.10 38.66 1.53
N LEU A 187 -11.39 38.80 1.83
CA LEU A 187 -12.41 39.16 0.86
C LEU A 187 -13.23 40.36 1.38
N PRO A 188 -13.62 41.31 0.51
CA PRO A 188 -14.57 42.35 0.88
C PRO A 188 -15.89 41.75 1.37
N LEU A 189 -16.48 42.32 2.43
CA LEU A 189 -17.73 41.80 3.02
C LEU A 189 -18.85 41.60 1.99
N ARG A 190 -18.91 42.51 1.00
CA ARG A 190 -19.92 42.58 -0.07
C ARG A 190 -19.83 41.48 -1.14
N TRP A 191 -18.73 40.73 -1.22
CA TRP A 191 -18.60 39.69 -2.24
C TRP A 191 -19.44 38.46 -1.88
N ILE A 192 -20.13 37.87 -2.86
CA ILE A 192 -20.90 36.64 -2.62
C ILE A 192 -20.01 35.45 -2.96
N LEU A 193 -19.82 34.55 -2.00
CA LEU A 193 -19.12 33.29 -2.23
C LEU A 193 -20.08 32.26 -2.81
N PRO A 194 -19.59 31.31 -3.64
CA PRO A 194 -20.38 30.14 -4.04
C PRO A 194 -20.88 29.37 -2.79
N ASN A 195 -21.92 28.56 -2.94
CA ASN A 195 -22.37 27.68 -1.85
C ASN A 195 -21.33 26.56 -1.61
N LEU A 196 -20.31 26.87 -0.81
CA LEU A 196 -19.25 25.93 -0.46
C LEU A 196 -19.77 24.83 0.48
N GLY A 197 -20.75 25.15 1.34
CA GLY A 197 -21.34 24.19 2.29
C GLY A 197 -22.11 23.04 1.64
N SER A 198 -22.67 23.23 0.44
CA SER A 198 -23.27 22.13 -0.34
C SER A 198 -22.24 21.27 -1.08
N SER A 199 -21.03 21.79 -1.27
CA SER A 199 -19.99 21.18 -2.10
C SER A 199 -18.89 20.50 -1.30
N PHE A 200 -18.64 20.93 -0.06
CA PHE A 200 -17.59 20.44 0.84
C PHE A 200 -18.18 19.95 2.18
N VAL A 201 -17.78 18.74 2.59
CA VAL A 201 -18.34 18.04 3.77
C VAL A 201 -17.88 18.68 5.10
N HIS A 202 -16.73 19.36 5.12
CA HIS A 202 -16.13 19.98 6.31
C HIS A 202 -16.09 21.52 6.22
N TYR A 203 -17.23 22.13 5.91
CA TYR A 203 -17.39 23.58 5.90
C TYR A 203 -17.95 24.09 7.24
N LYS A 204 -17.27 25.04 7.88
CA LYS A 204 -17.76 25.77 9.07
C LYS A 204 -17.84 27.26 8.78
N ALA A 205 -18.82 27.93 9.38
CA ALA A 205 -18.89 29.39 9.38
C ALA A 205 -18.85 29.87 10.83
N ASP A 206 -17.97 30.83 11.10
CA ASP A 206 -17.78 31.42 12.42
C ASP A 206 -17.93 32.94 12.33
N GLU A 207 -18.59 33.52 13.32
CA GLU A 207 -18.76 34.97 13.48
C GLU A 207 -17.91 35.50 14.64
N GLY A 208 -17.10 34.66 15.28
CA GLY A 208 -16.15 35.02 16.32
C GLY A 208 -15.02 35.95 15.87
N GLN A 209 -14.11 36.27 16.81
CA GLN A 209 -12.92 37.04 16.49
C GLN A 209 -11.95 36.19 15.65
N PHE A 210 -11.43 36.78 14.57
CA PHE A 210 -10.41 36.17 13.73
C PHE A 210 -9.32 37.21 13.44
N VAL A 211 -8.11 36.90 13.87
CA VAL A 211 -6.94 37.77 13.82
C VAL A 211 -5.85 37.07 13.03
N LEU A 212 -5.29 37.78 12.05
CA LEU A 212 -4.10 37.35 11.32
C LEU A 212 -2.88 38.01 11.95
N GLU A 213 -1.92 37.22 12.40
CA GLU A 213 -0.67 37.71 13.00
C GLU A 213 0.53 37.32 12.14
N ARG A 214 1.60 38.10 12.20
CA ARG A 214 2.81 37.78 11.45
C ARG A 214 3.51 36.56 12.08
N GLY A 215 3.56 35.46 11.34
CA GLY A 215 4.24 34.24 11.77
C GLY A 215 5.74 34.24 11.45
N ASN A 216 6.51 33.49 12.25
CA ASN A 216 7.91 33.20 11.97
C ASN A 216 8.05 31.84 11.27
N ILE A 217 9.10 31.69 10.46
CA ILE A 217 9.50 30.39 9.93
C ILE A 217 10.04 29.50 11.06
N PHE A 218 9.78 28.20 10.97
CA PHE A 218 10.21 27.20 11.95
C PHE A 218 11.07 26.09 11.33
N SER A 219 11.09 26.01 9.99
CA SER A 219 11.94 25.09 9.27
C SER A 219 13.40 25.56 9.26
N CYS A 220 14.35 24.64 9.17
CA CYS A 220 15.75 24.98 8.93
C CYS A 220 15.96 25.66 7.56
N ASP A 221 17.05 26.44 7.44
CA ASP A 221 17.52 27.08 6.19
C ASP A 221 17.97 26.03 5.15
N SER A 222 17.01 25.31 4.58
CA SER A 222 17.19 24.38 3.47
C SER A 222 15.98 24.46 2.53
N ASP A 223 16.17 24.11 1.26
CA ASP A 223 15.05 24.03 0.30
C ASP A 223 14.08 22.86 0.63
N LEU A 224 14.45 21.97 1.56
CA LEU A 224 13.61 20.87 2.03
C LEU A 224 12.82 21.31 3.26
N VAL A 225 11.58 21.75 3.04
CA VAL A 225 10.70 22.24 4.10
C VAL A 225 9.40 21.44 4.17
N PRO A 226 8.71 21.40 5.32
CA PRO A 226 9.21 21.84 6.62
C PRO A 226 10.06 20.76 7.28
N ILE A 227 11.25 21.12 7.77
CA ILE A 227 12.06 20.30 8.68
C ILE A 227 12.32 21.12 9.95
N ALA A 228 11.66 20.76 11.04
CA ALA A 228 11.78 21.39 12.35
C ALA A 228 13.14 21.10 13.00
N ARG A 229 13.68 22.11 13.68
CA ARG A 229 14.95 22.02 14.42
C ARG A 229 14.76 22.35 15.90
N PRO A 230 15.28 21.52 16.83
CA PRO A 230 15.31 21.86 18.24
C PRO A 230 16.11 23.15 18.51
N PRO A 231 15.75 23.92 19.56
CA PRO A 231 16.55 25.05 20.04
C PRO A 231 18.00 24.67 20.36
N LEU A 232 18.90 25.65 20.27
CA LEU A 232 20.31 25.50 20.64
C LEU A 232 20.44 24.95 22.08
N GLY A 233 21.13 23.82 22.22
CA GLY A 233 21.36 23.15 23.51
C GLY A 233 20.49 21.92 23.77
N ILE A 234 19.37 21.74 23.04
CA ILE A 234 18.53 20.54 23.14
C ILE A 234 18.90 19.55 22.05
N LYS A 235 19.33 18.35 22.45
CA LYS A 235 19.67 17.25 21.53
C LYS A 235 18.64 16.14 21.68
N LEU A 236 17.81 15.95 20.66
CA LEU A 236 16.81 14.90 20.65
C LEU A 236 17.28 13.66 19.89
N PRO A 237 16.87 12.45 20.31
CA PRO A 237 17.05 11.24 19.51
C PRO A 237 16.43 11.38 18.13
N TYR A 238 17.08 10.76 17.14
CA TYR A 238 16.62 10.76 15.75
C TYR A 238 15.15 10.37 15.60
N LYS A 239 14.70 9.30 16.27
CA LYS A 239 13.31 8.80 16.17
C LYS A 239 12.28 9.81 16.69
N VAL A 240 12.58 10.47 17.81
CA VAL A 240 11.71 11.50 18.40
C VAL A 240 11.61 12.69 17.45
N LEU A 241 12.74 13.19 16.95
CA LEU A 241 12.75 14.31 16.00
C LEU A 241 12.06 13.94 14.69
N PHE A 242 12.19 12.71 14.22
CA PHE A 242 11.51 12.21 13.04
C PHE A 242 9.99 12.24 13.22
N LYS A 243 9.47 11.77 14.36
CA LYS A 243 8.03 11.81 14.67
C LYS A 243 7.51 13.24 14.85
N ILE A 244 8.28 14.14 15.47
CA ILE A 244 7.92 15.58 15.56
C ILE A 244 7.76 16.20 14.17
N ASN A 245 8.70 15.94 13.26
CA ASN A 245 8.61 16.40 11.87
C ASN A 245 7.36 15.82 11.18
N SER A 246 7.10 14.52 11.38
CA SER A 246 5.90 13.86 10.85
C SER A 246 4.61 14.52 11.34
N LEU A 247 4.51 14.87 12.63
CA LEU A 247 3.35 15.55 13.22
C LEU A 247 3.08 16.90 12.56
N VAL A 248 4.13 17.71 12.32
CA VAL A 248 3.97 19.02 11.69
C VAL A 248 3.55 18.89 10.23
N GLN A 249 4.20 17.99 9.49
CA GLN A 249 3.98 17.81 8.05
C GLN A 249 2.58 17.27 7.72
N HIS A 250 1.98 16.48 8.63
CA HIS A 250 0.62 15.97 8.50
C HIS A 250 -0.43 16.86 9.16
N GLY A 251 -0.04 18.05 9.65
CA GLY A 251 -0.97 19.01 10.25
C GLY A 251 -1.52 18.59 11.62
N CYS A 252 -0.86 17.67 12.32
CA CYS A 252 -1.25 17.26 13.68
C CYS A 252 -0.89 18.33 14.73
N VAL A 253 0.19 19.09 14.49
CA VAL A 253 0.67 20.17 15.38
C VAL A 253 1.18 21.32 14.50
N PRO A 254 0.88 22.60 14.82
CA PRO A 254 1.47 23.73 14.11
C PRO A 254 2.97 23.82 14.37
N GLY A 255 3.78 24.02 13.32
CA GLY A 255 5.23 24.17 13.48
C GLY A 255 5.63 25.35 14.38
N GLN A 256 4.83 26.41 14.40
CA GLN A 256 5.01 27.58 15.25
C GLN A 256 4.75 27.30 16.75
N ALA A 257 4.02 26.23 17.07
CA ALA A 257 3.74 25.82 18.45
C ALA A 257 4.89 25.00 19.07
N LEU A 258 5.94 24.68 18.29
CA LEU A 258 7.13 23.94 18.75
C LEU A 258 8.13 24.88 19.43
N ASP A 259 7.76 25.43 20.58
CA ASP A 259 8.61 26.29 21.39
C ASP A 259 9.63 25.51 22.25
N ALA A 260 10.46 26.22 23.00
CA ALA A 260 11.44 25.58 23.90
C ALA A 260 10.77 24.65 24.92
N ASN A 261 9.60 25.01 25.44
CA ASN A 261 8.86 24.19 26.41
C ASN A 261 8.40 22.87 25.79
N PHE A 262 7.96 22.88 24.54
CA PHE A 262 7.61 21.67 23.80
C PHE A 262 8.82 20.74 23.72
N TYR A 263 9.96 21.25 23.26
CA TYR A 263 11.18 20.45 23.11
C TYR A 263 11.70 19.87 24.43
N GLU A 264 11.54 20.59 25.54
CA GLU A 264 11.86 20.08 26.88
C GLU A 264 10.94 18.94 27.34
N LEU A 265 9.67 18.92 26.92
CA LEU A 265 8.70 17.86 27.25
C LEU A 265 8.87 16.59 26.42
N VAL A 266 9.70 16.64 25.38
CA VAL A 266 10.04 15.50 24.51
C VAL A 266 11.53 15.16 24.60
N ASP A 267 12.22 15.70 25.60
CA ASP A 267 13.62 15.39 25.90
C ASP A 267 13.72 14.13 26.78
N PRO A 268 14.36 13.04 26.29
CA PRO A 268 14.48 11.79 27.03
C PRO A 268 15.34 11.90 28.30
N THR A 269 16.10 12.99 28.48
CA THR A 269 16.82 13.27 29.73
C THR A 269 15.89 13.70 30.86
N ARG A 270 14.65 14.12 30.54
CA ARG A 270 13.66 14.65 31.47
C ARG A 270 12.44 13.75 31.61
N ILE A 271 11.96 13.19 30.51
CA ILE A 271 10.79 12.31 30.44
C ILE A 271 11.24 10.95 29.91
N ARG A 272 10.63 9.86 30.38
CA ARG A 272 10.96 8.53 29.87
C ARG A 272 10.62 8.42 28.39
N ILE A 273 11.48 7.77 27.62
CA ILE A 273 11.33 7.70 26.16
C ILE A 273 10.04 7.01 25.74
N GLU A 274 9.59 5.99 26.50
CA GLU A 274 8.35 5.26 26.22
C GLU A 274 7.12 6.15 26.38
N ASP A 275 7.13 7.05 27.37
CA ASP A 275 6.06 8.03 27.58
C ASP A 275 6.02 9.05 26.44
N ILE A 276 7.20 9.50 25.97
CA ILE A 276 7.35 10.44 24.85
C ILE A 276 6.81 9.78 23.57
N GLU A 277 7.28 8.58 23.24
CA GLU A 277 6.86 7.86 22.03
C GLU A 277 5.35 7.60 22.03
N CYS A 278 4.79 7.15 23.15
CA CYS A 278 3.35 6.94 23.29
C CYS A 278 2.55 8.26 23.14
N ALA A 279 3.03 9.36 23.73
CA ALA A 279 2.36 10.65 23.65
C ALA A 279 2.40 11.25 22.23
N LEU A 280 3.55 11.21 21.56
CA LEU A 280 3.69 11.67 20.19
C LEU A 280 2.88 10.82 19.21
N ASP A 281 2.77 9.52 19.47
CA ASP A 281 1.91 8.65 18.68
C ASP A 281 0.43 9.02 18.85
N LYS A 282 -0.04 9.21 20.09
CA LYS A 282 -1.41 9.68 20.36
C LYS A 282 -1.71 11.04 19.72
N LEU A 283 -0.74 11.97 19.69
CA LEU A 283 -0.90 13.25 18.97
C LEU A 283 -1.14 13.04 17.48
N PHE A 284 -0.45 12.08 16.86
CA PHE A 284 -0.58 11.80 15.43
C PHE A 284 -1.98 11.31 15.06
N HIS A 285 -2.62 10.59 15.97
CA HIS A 285 -3.95 9.99 15.79
C HIS A 285 -5.11 10.88 16.28
N LEU A 286 -4.85 12.15 16.64
CA LEU A 286 -5.93 13.11 16.92
C LEU A 286 -6.70 13.44 15.64
N LYS A 287 -8.02 13.62 15.77
CA LYS A 287 -8.90 13.98 14.63
C LYS A 287 -8.70 15.42 14.15
N GLU A 288 -8.25 16.29 15.04
CA GLU A 288 -8.04 17.71 14.78
C GLU A 288 -6.61 18.10 15.18
N CYS A 289 -6.10 19.16 14.56
CA CYS A 289 -4.79 19.72 14.87
C CYS A 289 -4.73 20.14 16.36
N CYS A 290 -3.65 19.76 17.03
CA CYS A 290 -3.38 20.18 18.41
C CYS A 290 -2.61 21.52 18.40
N TYR A 291 -3.35 22.61 18.56
CA TYR A 291 -2.77 23.96 18.60
C TYR A 291 -2.01 24.28 19.91
N GLU A 292 -2.30 23.56 21.00
CA GLU A 292 -1.65 23.71 22.33
C GLU A 292 -0.91 22.44 22.77
N PRO A 293 0.12 22.01 22.03
CA PRO A 293 0.78 20.72 22.25
C PRO A 293 1.46 20.62 23.62
N VAL A 294 1.98 21.73 24.16
CA VAL A 294 2.63 21.78 25.48
C VAL A 294 1.64 21.44 26.60
N SER A 295 0.48 22.11 26.60
CA SER A 295 -0.59 21.88 27.58
C SER A 295 -1.12 20.46 27.48
N TRP A 296 -1.30 19.97 26.25
CA TRP A 296 -1.75 18.61 25.99
C TRP A 296 -0.77 17.56 26.52
N LEU A 297 0.54 17.70 26.23
CA LEU A 297 1.58 16.76 26.69
C LEU A 297 1.64 16.68 28.21
N ARG A 298 1.59 17.83 28.91
CA ARG A 298 1.57 17.87 30.39
C ARG A 298 0.40 17.08 30.96
N GLU A 299 -0.79 17.25 30.39
CA GLU A 299 -1.99 16.53 30.83
C GLU A 299 -1.87 15.02 30.56
N GLN A 300 -1.33 14.62 29.40
CA GLN A 300 -1.12 13.20 29.11
C GLN A 300 -0.11 12.56 30.04
N TYR A 301 1.02 13.22 30.31
CA TYR A 301 2.00 12.68 31.25
C TYR A 301 1.44 12.57 32.68
N ARG A 302 0.55 13.49 33.08
CA ARG A 302 -0.18 13.39 34.37
C ARG A 302 -1.10 12.16 34.41
N LYS A 303 -1.77 11.83 33.30
CA LYS A 303 -2.55 10.60 33.16
C LYS A 303 -1.66 9.36 33.26
N TYR A 304 -0.47 9.38 32.66
CA TYR A 304 0.46 8.25 32.75
C TYR A 304 0.96 8.03 34.17
N GLN A 305 1.21 9.11 34.93
CA GLN A 305 1.62 9.03 36.33
C GLN A 305 0.53 8.51 37.27
N THR A 306 -0.74 8.72 36.95
CA THR A 306 -1.88 8.25 37.75
C THR A 306 -2.28 6.81 37.42
N CYS A 307 -1.92 6.32 36.23
CA CYS A 307 -2.04 4.91 35.86
C CYS A 307 -0.93 4.07 36.51
N LYS A 308 -1.28 2.98 37.21
CA LYS A 308 -0.30 2.04 37.81
C LYS A 308 0.54 1.25 36.79
N ARG A 309 0.28 1.39 35.49
CA ARG A 309 0.95 0.66 34.40
C ARG A 309 1.66 1.64 33.48
N ILE A 310 2.90 1.30 33.13
CA ILE A 310 3.73 2.01 32.16
C ILE A 310 3.06 1.90 30.78
N PRO A 311 2.91 3.00 30.01
CA PRO A 311 2.44 2.91 28.64
C PRO A 311 3.34 1.97 27.83
N GLU A 312 2.76 0.96 27.20
CA GLU A 312 3.51 0.07 26.30
C GLU A 312 3.80 0.78 24.98
N THR A 313 4.91 0.39 24.35
CA THR A 313 5.35 1.03 23.11
C THR A 313 4.32 0.82 22.00
N PRO A 314 4.00 1.85 21.19
CA PRO A 314 3.07 1.70 20.06
C PRO A 314 3.62 0.80 18.95
N ALA A 315 4.93 0.54 18.95
CA ALA A 315 5.56 -0.39 18.02
C ALA A 315 5.14 -1.84 18.29
N ILE A 316 5.07 -2.62 17.21
CA ILE A 316 4.87 -4.07 17.25
C ILE A 316 6.22 -4.77 17.31
N SER A 317 6.28 -5.86 18.06
CA SER A 317 7.45 -6.74 18.09
C SER A 317 7.56 -7.49 16.76
N LEU A 318 8.64 -7.28 16.02
CA LEU A 318 8.79 -7.84 14.68
C LEU A 318 9.30 -9.29 14.71
N ASP A 319 8.76 -10.13 13.82
CA ASP A 319 9.25 -11.48 13.59
C ASP A 319 10.69 -11.48 13.02
N ASP A 320 11.41 -12.61 13.17
CA ASP A 320 12.74 -12.81 12.61
C ASP A 320 12.80 -12.52 11.10
N GLY A 321 13.78 -11.70 10.70
CA GLY A 321 13.98 -11.31 9.31
C GLY A 321 13.13 -10.12 8.84
N LEU A 322 12.46 -9.42 9.75
CA LEU A 322 11.81 -8.13 9.49
C LEU A 322 12.58 -6.98 10.16
N VAL A 323 12.47 -5.78 9.58
CA VAL A 323 13.12 -4.57 10.08
C VAL A 323 12.23 -3.35 9.91
N TYR A 324 12.34 -2.40 10.85
CA TYR A 324 11.72 -1.09 10.76
C TYR A 324 12.59 -0.15 9.93
N VAL A 325 11.99 0.51 8.94
CA VAL A 325 12.68 1.47 8.06
C VAL A 325 11.90 2.76 7.97
N HIS A 326 12.58 3.88 8.26
CA HIS A 326 12.04 5.22 8.08
C HIS A 326 12.04 5.64 6.61
N ARG A 327 11.04 6.45 6.23
CA ARG A 327 10.87 6.91 4.85
C ARG A 327 10.61 8.41 4.80
N VAL A 328 11.25 9.10 3.86
CA VAL A 328 10.94 10.50 3.54
C VAL A 328 10.37 10.57 2.12
N GLN A 329 9.24 11.25 1.96
CA GLN A 329 8.67 11.59 0.67
C GLN A 329 8.96 13.05 0.36
N ILE A 330 9.38 13.33 -0.87
CA ILE A 330 9.72 14.68 -1.32
C ILE A 330 8.78 15.03 -2.47
N THR A 331 8.05 16.12 -2.30
CA THR A 331 7.23 16.74 -3.34
C THR A 331 7.90 18.00 -3.87
N PRO A 332 7.40 18.58 -4.98
CA PRO A 332 7.90 19.85 -5.48
C PRO A 332 7.91 20.98 -4.43
N SER A 333 6.98 20.96 -3.47
CA SER A 333 6.86 22.02 -2.45
C SER A 333 7.15 21.58 -1.02
N LYS A 334 7.01 20.29 -0.66
CA LYS A 334 7.11 19.81 0.73
C LYS A 334 7.98 18.56 0.90
N VAL A 335 8.28 18.23 2.15
CA VAL A 335 8.79 16.92 2.58
C VAL A 335 7.86 16.30 3.61
N TYR A 336 7.72 14.97 3.58
CA TYR A 336 6.88 14.21 4.50
C TYR A 336 7.65 13.04 5.10
N PHE A 337 7.64 12.94 6.42
CA PHE A 337 8.35 11.94 7.20
C PHE A 337 7.33 10.86 7.57
N CYS A 338 7.58 9.64 7.11
CA CYS A 338 6.67 8.50 7.18
C CYS A 338 7.33 7.31 7.88
N GLY A 339 6.49 6.53 8.56
CA GLY A 339 6.90 5.29 9.21
C GLY A 339 7.39 5.50 10.65
N PRO A 340 8.20 4.58 11.17
CA PRO A 340 8.90 3.51 10.43
C PRO A 340 7.97 2.42 9.89
N GLU A 341 8.29 1.89 8.71
CA GLU A 341 7.55 0.83 8.02
C GLU A 341 8.20 -0.53 8.25
N VAL A 342 7.38 -1.56 8.47
CA VAL A 342 7.85 -2.96 8.48
C VAL A 342 8.26 -3.35 7.06
N ASN A 343 9.49 -3.82 6.90
CA ASN A 343 10.00 -4.36 5.65
C ASN A 343 10.74 -5.67 5.91
N HIS A 344 10.85 -6.51 4.88
CA HIS A 344 11.78 -7.62 4.90
C HIS A 344 13.23 -7.14 5.03
N SER A 345 14.00 -7.86 5.84
CA SER A 345 15.44 -7.70 5.88
C SER A 345 16.05 -8.09 4.53
N ASN A 346 17.14 -7.42 4.20
CA ASN A 346 18.03 -7.77 3.10
C ASN A 346 19.45 -8.00 3.65
N ARG A 347 20.38 -8.30 2.75
CA ARG A 347 21.77 -8.61 3.10
C ARG A 347 22.46 -7.44 3.81
N LEU A 348 22.14 -6.20 3.45
CA LEU A 348 22.72 -5.00 4.07
C LEU A 348 22.25 -4.84 5.52
N PHE A 349 20.95 -4.98 5.78
CA PHE A 349 20.42 -4.89 7.14
C PHE A 349 20.95 -5.99 8.06
N ARG A 350 21.18 -7.21 7.53
CA ARG A 350 21.84 -8.28 8.27
C ARG A 350 23.32 -7.99 8.57
N LYS A 351 24.02 -7.35 7.64
CA LYS A 351 25.44 -6.97 7.81
C LYS A 351 25.63 -5.82 8.79
N TYR A 352 24.70 -4.85 8.79
CA TYR A 352 24.78 -3.62 9.59
C TYR A 352 23.56 -3.43 10.51
N PRO A 353 23.26 -4.37 11.44
CA PRO A 353 22.06 -4.34 12.25
C PRO A 353 22.04 -3.16 13.25
N LYS A 354 23.20 -2.65 13.65
CA LYS A 354 23.34 -1.48 14.54
C LYS A 354 23.08 -0.15 13.84
N ASP A 355 23.14 -0.13 12.50
CA ASP A 355 23.06 1.07 11.68
C ASP A 355 21.71 1.18 10.95
N VAL A 356 20.70 0.38 11.32
CA VAL A 356 19.37 0.39 10.68
C VAL A 356 18.76 1.80 10.68
N ASP A 357 18.87 2.54 11.79
CA ASP A 357 18.40 3.93 11.89
C ASP A 357 19.25 4.94 11.09
N ASN A 358 20.36 4.50 10.48
CA ASN A 358 21.18 5.29 9.58
C ASN A 358 20.82 5.03 8.11
N PHE A 359 19.97 4.05 7.80
CA PHE A 359 19.37 3.90 6.48
C PHE A 359 18.05 4.66 6.38
N LEU A 360 17.88 5.42 5.29
CA LEU A 360 16.66 6.15 5.01
C LEU A 360 16.18 5.84 3.60
N ARG A 361 14.90 5.50 3.47
CA ARG A 361 14.26 5.35 2.16
C ARG A 361 13.68 6.70 1.72
N VAL A 362 14.12 7.22 0.58
CA VAL A 362 13.60 8.49 0.03
C VAL A 362 12.78 8.21 -1.22
N SER A 363 11.62 8.86 -1.38
CA SER A 363 10.75 8.71 -2.55
C SER A 363 10.32 10.07 -3.10
N PHE A 364 10.35 10.24 -4.41
CA PHE A 364 9.94 11.47 -5.09
C PHE A 364 8.54 11.29 -5.68
N VAL A 365 7.60 12.16 -5.30
CA VAL A 365 6.17 12.09 -5.67
C VAL A 365 5.62 13.50 -5.94
N ASP A 366 4.48 13.64 -6.61
CA ASP A 366 3.82 14.96 -6.74
C ASP A 366 2.97 15.28 -5.49
N GLU A 367 2.33 16.45 -5.40
CA GLU A 367 1.58 16.89 -4.20
C GLU A 367 0.36 16.05 -3.90
N ASP A 368 -0.21 15.39 -4.91
CA ASP A 368 -1.28 14.39 -4.74
C ASP A 368 -0.73 13.02 -4.28
N LEU A 369 0.57 12.96 -3.98
CA LEU A 369 1.37 11.78 -3.65
C LEU A 369 1.42 10.77 -4.82
N GLY A 370 1.05 11.25 -6.01
CA GLY A 370 1.05 10.58 -7.29
C GLY A 370 2.42 10.55 -7.97
N THR A 371 2.46 10.22 -9.26
CA THR A 371 3.74 9.98 -9.98
C THR A 371 4.09 11.33 -10.56
N MET A 372 5.34 11.73 -10.40
CA MET A 372 5.87 12.84 -11.17
C MET A 372 5.75 12.52 -12.66
N ARG A 373 5.05 13.37 -13.42
CA ARG A 373 4.88 13.13 -14.86
C ARG A 373 6.11 13.64 -15.60
N SER A 374 6.41 13.05 -16.74
CA SER A 374 7.47 13.51 -17.65
C SER A 374 7.38 15.03 -17.92
N ALA A 375 6.17 15.53 -18.15
CA ALA A 375 5.89 16.94 -18.42
C ALA A 375 6.16 17.88 -17.22
N ASP A 376 6.17 17.35 -16.00
CA ASP A 376 6.44 18.13 -14.79
C ASP A 376 7.96 18.36 -14.60
N LEU A 377 8.78 17.47 -15.14
CA LEU A 377 10.25 17.46 -15.00
C LEU A 377 10.98 18.02 -16.21
N CYS A 378 10.37 17.93 -17.40
CA CYS A 378 10.98 18.41 -18.63
C CYS A 378 9.93 18.96 -19.59
N LEU A 379 10.18 20.19 -20.06
CA LEU A 379 9.45 20.80 -21.15
C LEU A 379 9.99 20.29 -22.48
N ARG A 380 9.08 20.09 -23.44
CA ARG A 380 9.40 19.71 -24.81
C ARG A 380 8.97 20.85 -25.73
N ALA A 381 9.87 21.80 -25.98
CA ALA A 381 9.66 22.87 -26.94
C ALA A 381 10.68 22.70 -28.08
N ALA A 382 10.21 22.73 -29.34
CA ALA A 382 11.04 22.82 -30.55
C ALA A 382 12.35 21.99 -30.51
N GLU A 383 12.24 20.67 -30.35
CA GLU A 383 13.36 19.70 -30.37
C GLU A 383 14.42 19.80 -29.25
N GLN A 384 14.32 20.77 -28.33
CA GLN A 384 15.20 20.85 -27.14
C GLN A 384 14.45 20.53 -25.84
N GLU A 385 15.05 19.66 -25.03
CA GLU A 385 14.55 19.29 -23.71
C GLU A 385 15.03 20.30 -22.66
N ARG A 386 14.12 21.12 -22.13
CA ARG A 386 14.43 22.06 -21.04
C ARG A 386 14.00 21.46 -19.70
N ARG A 387 14.96 21.22 -18.80
CA ARG A 387 14.71 20.73 -17.43
C ARG A 387 14.00 21.79 -16.59
N THR A 388 13.07 21.36 -15.73
CA THR A 388 12.33 22.25 -14.82
C THR A 388 13.04 22.39 -13.47
N ARG A 389 12.66 23.39 -12.67
CA ARG A 389 13.14 23.50 -11.27
C ARG A 389 12.72 22.31 -10.40
N VAL A 390 11.69 21.57 -10.82
CA VAL A 390 11.30 20.32 -10.17
C VAL A 390 12.33 19.22 -10.41
N TYR A 391 12.85 19.10 -11.64
CA TYR A 391 13.99 18.23 -11.94
C TYR A 391 15.22 18.61 -11.09
N GLU A 392 15.54 19.91 -11.04
CA GLU A 392 16.67 20.41 -10.25
C GLU A 392 16.52 20.12 -8.76
N ARG A 393 15.32 20.24 -8.19
CA ARG A 393 15.03 19.89 -6.80
C ARG A 393 15.31 18.42 -6.49
N ILE A 394 14.92 17.50 -7.37
CA ILE A 394 15.21 16.07 -7.19
C ILE A 394 16.72 15.84 -7.22
N LEU A 395 17.39 16.38 -8.24
CA LEU A 395 18.83 16.20 -8.43
C LEU A 395 19.65 16.82 -7.28
N SER A 396 19.27 18.03 -6.82
CA SER A 396 19.94 18.70 -5.71
C SER A 396 19.73 17.96 -4.38
N THR A 397 18.55 17.35 -4.17
CA THR A 397 18.31 16.48 -3.00
C THR A 397 19.27 15.29 -3.01
N LEU A 398 19.43 14.62 -4.15
CA LEU A 398 20.33 13.47 -4.27
C LEU A 398 21.78 13.87 -3.96
N ARG A 399 22.26 14.96 -4.57
CA ARG A 399 23.63 15.48 -4.42
C ARG A 399 23.94 15.99 -3.02
N ASN A 400 23.03 16.78 -2.44
CA ASN A 400 23.28 17.47 -1.18
C ASN A 400 22.97 16.60 0.04
N GLY A 401 22.07 15.63 -0.11
CA GLY A 401 21.54 14.79 0.96
C GLY A 401 20.49 15.51 1.81
N ILE A 402 20.06 14.84 2.89
CA ILE A 402 19.02 15.32 3.81
C ILE A 402 19.57 15.35 5.23
N VAL A 403 19.42 16.48 5.93
CA VAL A 403 19.85 16.62 7.33
C VAL A 403 18.65 16.49 8.26
N ILE A 404 18.73 15.56 9.22
CA ILE A 404 17.70 15.33 10.24
C ILE A 404 18.40 15.26 11.60
N GLY A 405 18.30 16.35 12.37
CA GLY A 405 19.01 16.48 13.64
C GLY A 405 20.52 16.44 13.41
N GLU A 406 21.21 15.49 14.03
CA GLU A 406 22.66 15.29 13.89
C GLU A 406 23.04 14.38 12.71
N LYS A 407 22.07 13.76 12.03
CA LYS A 407 22.32 12.84 10.92
C LYS A 407 22.23 13.55 9.57
N LYS A 408 23.26 13.43 8.73
CA LYS A 408 23.22 13.81 7.31
C LYS A 408 23.14 12.55 6.46
N PHE A 409 22.01 12.33 5.82
CA PHE A 409 21.75 11.21 4.93
C PHE A 409 22.19 11.55 3.50
N GLU A 410 23.19 10.84 2.98
CA GLU A 410 23.70 11.00 1.61
C GLU A 410 23.22 9.85 0.71
N PHE A 411 23.17 10.08 -0.60
CA PHE A 411 22.76 9.06 -1.57
C PHE A 411 23.58 7.77 -1.42
N LEU A 412 22.93 6.60 -1.37
CA LEU A 412 23.61 5.32 -1.27
C LEU A 412 23.52 4.53 -2.59
N ALA A 413 22.31 4.13 -2.98
CA ALA A 413 22.00 3.41 -4.22
C ALA A 413 20.48 3.23 -4.41
N PHE A 414 20.08 2.59 -5.51
CA PHE A 414 18.70 2.12 -5.75
C PHE A 414 18.69 0.83 -6.56
N SER A 415 17.69 -0.04 -6.34
CA SER A 415 17.39 -1.18 -7.20
C SER A 415 16.47 -0.81 -8.37
N SER A 416 16.36 -1.64 -9.40
CA SER A 416 15.43 -1.40 -10.52
C SER A 416 13.96 -1.31 -10.08
N SER A 417 13.57 -1.99 -8.98
CA SER A 417 12.23 -1.88 -8.41
C SER A 417 11.99 -0.50 -7.79
N GLN A 418 13.01 0.03 -7.13
CA GLN A 418 12.98 1.34 -6.48
C GLN A 418 13.06 2.47 -7.49
N LEU A 419 13.83 2.30 -8.57
CA LEU A 419 13.88 3.22 -9.71
C LEU A 419 12.49 3.40 -10.33
N ARG A 420 11.76 2.32 -10.60
CA ARG A 420 10.35 2.38 -11.05
C ARG A 420 9.40 3.00 -10.03
N GLY A 421 9.72 2.88 -8.74
CA GLY A 421 8.98 3.51 -7.65
C GLY A 421 9.45 4.94 -7.34
N HIS A 422 10.34 5.51 -8.15
CA HIS A 422 10.96 6.83 -7.98
C HIS A 422 11.56 7.00 -6.57
N SER A 423 12.27 5.97 -6.10
CA SER A 423 12.81 5.89 -4.74
C SER A 423 14.27 5.45 -4.69
N VAL A 424 14.95 5.86 -3.64
CA VAL A 424 16.38 5.59 -3.39
C VAL A 424 16.63 5.23 -1.93
N TRP A 425 17.77 4.60 -1.66
CA TRP A 425 18.34 4.50 -0.33
C TRP A 425 19.35 5.62 -0.11
N MET A 426 19.29 6.22 1.07
CA MET A 426 20.30 7.13 1.61
C MET A 426 20.87 6.57 2.91
N PHE A 427 22.09 6.97 3.24
CA PHE A 427 22.77 6.52 4.46
C PHE A 427 23.36 7.70 5.24
N ALA A 428 23.21 7.69 6.55
CA ALA A 428 23.83 8.66 7.44
C ALA A 428 25.19 8.15 7.93
N SER A 429 26.27 8.63 7.31
CA SER A 429 27.64 8.27 7.65
C SER A 429 28.01 8.62 9.10
N ARG A 430 28.82 7.78 9.73
CA ARG A 430 29.44 8.00 11.05
C ARG A 430 30.94 7.75 10.97
N SER A 431 31.68 8.11 12.02
CA SER A 431 33.15 8.03 12.04
C SER A 431 33.75 6.68 11.63
N GLU A 432 33.05 5.57 11.88
CA GLU A 432 33.53 4.21 11.61
C GLU A 432 32.94 3.59 10.33
N LEU A 433 31.91 4.19 9.74
CA LEU A 433 31.18 3.63 8.60
C LEU A 433 30.59 4.72 7.73
N THR A 434 31.07 4.80 6.49
CA THR A 434 30.58 5.75 5.49
C THR A 434 29.71 5.07 4.43
N ALA A 435 28.93 5.83 3.67
CA ALA A 435 28.21 5.31 2.51
C ALA A 435 29.16 4.66 1.48
N GLN A 436 30.36 5.21 1.31
CA GLN A 436 31.37 4.64 0.41
C GLN A 436 31.89 3.28 0.89
N ASP A 437 32.10 3.10 2.19
CA ASP A 437 32.50 1.81 2.76
C ASP A 437 31.44 0.74 2.50
N ILE A 438 30.17 1.10 2.63
CA ILE A 438 29.05 0.21 2.32
C ILE A 438 29.06 -0.15 0.83
N ARG A 439 29.22 0.81 -0.09
CA ARG A 439 29.31 0.54 -1.54
C ARG A 439 30.48 -0.37 -1.89
N ASN A 440 31.66 -0.14 -1.29
CA ASN A 440 32.83 -0.99 -1.45
C ASN A 440 32.57 -2.43 -1.00
N TRP A 441 31.77 -2.61 0.06
CA TRP A 441 31.37 -3.93 0.53
C TRP A 441 30.34 -4.62 -0.40
N MET A 442 29.51 -3.87 -1.15
CA MET A 442 28.48 -4.45 -2.01
C MET A 442 29.05 -5.27 -3.19
N GLY A 443 30.25 -4.94 -3.67
CA GLY A 443 30.92 -5.61 -4.78
C GLY A 443 31.92 -4.72 -5.51
N ASP A 444 32.63 -5.29 -6.49
CA ASP A 444 33.46 -4.54 -7.42
C ASP A 444 32.70 -4.31 -8.74
N PHE A 445 32.53 -3.04 -9.09
CA PHE A 445 31.76 -2.58 -10.25
C PHE A 445 32.62 -1.84 -11.28
N LYS A 446 33.95 -1.78 -11.11
CA LYS A 446 34.86 -0.98 -11.97
C LYS A 446 34.83 -1.34 -13.45
N ASP A 447 34.50 -2.60 -13.76
CA ASP A 447 34.39 -3.09 -15.13
C ASP A 447 33.06 -2.69 -15.81
N ILE A 448 32.12 -2.09 -15.07
CA ILE A 448 30.81 -1.71 -15.58
C ILE A 448 30.80 -0.23 -15.96
N ARG A 449 31.04 0.05 -17.24
CA ARG A 449 31.14 1.41 -17.81
C ARG A 449 29.82 2.01 -18.29
N ASN A 450 28.72 1.28 -18.15
CA ASN A 450 27.38 1.79 -18.42
C ASN A 450 26.71 2.19 -17.11
N VAL A 451 26.31 3.46 -17.00
CA VAL A 451 25.77 4.06 -15.75
C VAL A 451 24.54 3.32 -15.24
N ALA A 452 23.56 3.04 -16.11
CA ALA A 452 22.33 2.36 -15.72
C ALA A 452 22.60 0.92 -15.27
N LYS A 453 23.45 0.19 -16.00
CA LYS A 453 23.89 -1.15 -15.62
C LYS A 453 24.61 -1.13 -14.28
N HIS A 454 25.53 -0.19 -14.07
CA HIS A 454 26.27 -0.03 -12.82
C HIS A 454 25.32 0.21 -11.65
N ALA A 455 24.39 1.17 -11.77
CA ALA A 455 23.38 1.46 -10.76
C ALA A 455 22.50 0.24 -10.45
N ALA A 456 22.04 -0.48 -11.50
CA ALA A 456 21.23 -1.69 -11.34
C ALA A 456 22.00 -2.82 -10.62
N ARG A 457 23.32 -2.94 -10.82
CA ARG A 457 24.16 -3.92 -10.11
C ARG A 457 24.41 -3.53 -8.66
N LEU A 458 24.73 -2.25 -8.40
CA LEU A 458 24.88 -1.70 -7.06
C LEU A 458 23.61 -1.92 -6.21
N GLY A 459 22.44 -1.73 -6.80
CA GLY A 459 21.14 -1.92 -6.15
C GLY A 459 20.75 -3.36 -5.77
N GLN A 460 21.48 -4.38 -6.24
CA GLN A 460 21.08 -5.78 -6.02
C GLN A 460 21.10 -6.20 -4.55
N SER A 461 22.00 -5.63 -3.75
CA SER A 461 22.15 -5.89 -2.31
C SER A 461 20.93 -5.52 -1.47
N PHE A 462 20.02 -4.71 -2.03
CA PHE A 462 18.77 -4.32 -1.37
C PHE A 462 17.60 -5.27 -1.62
N SER A 463 17.81 -6.35 -2.39
CA SER A 463 16.78 -7.36 -2.61
C SER A 463 16.39 -8.03 -1.30
N SER A 464 15.10 -7.99 -0.96
CA SER A 464 14.53 -8.76 0.15
C SER A 464 14.89 -10.24 -0.01
N SER A 465 15.50 -10.82 1.00
CA SER A 465 16.11 -12.15 0.89
C SER A 465 16.30 -12.80 2.26
N LYS A 466 16.33 -14.14 2.27
CA LYS A 466 16.66 -14.95 3.45
C LYS A 466 18.05 -15.56 3.29
N GLU A 467 18.88 -15.40 4.31
CA GLU A 467 20.21 -15.98 4.32
C GLU A 467 20.14 -17.51 4.53
N ALA A 468 20.73 -18.27 3.60
CA ALA A 468 20.80 -19.72 3.66
C ALA A 468 22.10 -20.20 4.34
N PHE A 469 23.22 -20.31 3.62
CA PHE A 469 24.49 -20.74 4.19
C PHE A 469 25.64 -19.98 3.54
N SER A 470 26.79 -19.92 4.22
CA SER A 470 28.04 -19.58 3.54
C SER A 470 28.53 -20.82 2.79
N VAL A 471 28.93 -20.64 1.53
CA VAL A 471 29.41 -21.70 0.64
C VAL A 471 30.79 -21.28 0.15
N GLY A 472 31.82 -22.06 0.48
CA GLY A 472 33.21 -21.77 0.07
C GLY A 472 33.42 -21.97 -1.42
N GLU A 473 34.48 -21.38 -1.99
CA GLU A 473 34.85 -21.60 -3.40
C GLU A 473 35.13 -23.08 -3.70
N ASP A 474 35.64 -23.83 -2.73
CA ASP A 474 35.89 -25.27 -2.83
C ASP A 474 34.60 -26.11 -2.87
N GLU A 475 33.48 -25.55 -2.46
CA GLU A 475 32.14 -26.17 -2.51
C GLU A 475 31.36 -25.79 -3.77
N VAL A 476 31.93 -24.92 -4.63
CA VAL A 476 31.34 -24.46 -5.88
C VAL A 476 32.10 -25.02 -7.09
N GLU A 477 31.35 -25.46 -8.10
CA GLU A 477 31.85 -25.82 -9.42
C GLU A 477 31.48 -24.73 -10.43
N PHE A 478 32.39 -24.39 -11.36
CA PHE A 478 32.08 -23.51 -12.48
C PHE A 478 31.91 -24.34 -13.75
N ILE A 479 30.74 -24.22 -14.38
CA ILE A 479 30.38 -24.94 -15.60
C ILE A 479 30.10 -23.96 -16.75
N PRO A 480 30.32 -24.36 -18.01
CA PRO A 480 30.05 -23.50 -19.16
C PRO A 480 28.54 -23.23 -19.33
N ASP A 481 28.23 -22.11 -19.97
CA ASP A 481 26.89 -21.86 -20.49
C ASP A 481 26.61 -22.77 -21.70
N VAL A 482 25.34 -23.12 -21.90
CA VAL A 482 24.87 -23.84 -23.08
C VAL A 482 24.53 -22.81 -24.15
N GLU A 483 25.43 -22.65 -25.11
CA GLU A 483 25.33 -21.65 -26.17
C GLU A 483 25.21 -22.33 -27.54
N ILE A 484 24.30 -21.84 -28.38
CA ILE A 484 24.10 -22.33 -29.75
C ILE A 484 24.07 -21.12 -30.69
N GLU A 485 24.90 -21.16 -31.74
CA GLU A 485 24.91 -20.15 -32.80
C GLU A 485 24.00 -20.58 -33.96
N ARG A 486 23.09 -19.68 -34.36
CA ARG A 486 22.18 -19.84 -35.51
C ARG A 486 22.01 -18.53 -36.25
N ASP A 487 22.15 -18.57 -37.57
CA ASP A 487 22.01 -17.40 -38.45
C ASP A 487 22.86 -16.18 -38.01
N GLY A 488 24.04 -16.45 -37.43
CA GLY A 488 24.95 -15.41 -36.91
C GLY A 488 24.51 -14.78 -35.58
N VAL A 489 23.48 -15.34 -34.91
CA VAL A 489 23.05 -14.95 -33.56
C VAL A 489 23.40 -16.07 -32.58
N GLU A 490 24.13 -15.72 -31.52
CA GLU A 490 24.44 -16.61 -30.41
C GLU A 490 23.33 -16.56 -29.36
N TYR A 491 22.72 -17.71 -29.06
CA TYR A 491 21.71 -17.84 -28.02
C TYR A 491 22.23 -18.66 -26.85
N CYS A 492 22.10 -18.11 -25.64
CA CYS A 492 22.37 -18.82 -24.40
C CYS A 492 21.09 -19.50 -23.89
N PHE A 493 21.06 -20.84 -23.89
CA PHE A 493 19.95 -21.64 -23.37
C PHE A 493 19.95 -21.74 -21.84
N SER A 494 21.10 -21.50 -21.21
CA SER A 494 21.29 -21.56 -19.76
C SER A 494 21.39 -20.19 -19.08
N ASP A 495 20.92 -19.11 -19.72
CA ASP A 495 21.09 -17.74 -19.19
C ASP A 495 20.46 -17.61 -17.80
N GLY A 496 21.30 -17.44 -16.78
CA GLY A 496 20.89 -17.16 -15.42
C GLY A 496 20.54 -18.38 -14.58
N ILE A 497 20.81 -19.62 -15.03
CA ILE A 497 20.55 -20.83 -14.24
C ILE A 497 21.80 -21.65 -13.93
N GLY A 498 21.88 -22.15 -12.69
CA GLY A 498 22.89 -23.08 -12.21
C GLY A 498 22.25 -24.26 -11.50
N LYS A 499 23.08 -25.02 -10.77
CA LYS A 499 22.66 -26.27 -10.12
C LYS A 499 22.93 -26.25 -8.62
N ILE A 500 22.09 -26.91 -7.85
CA ILE A 500 22.26 -27.17 -6.41
C ILE A 500 22.14 -28.67 -6.15
N SER A 501 23.00 -29.24 -5.31
CA SER A 501 22.89 -30.67 -4.99
C SER A 501 21.65 -30.96 -4.16
N ALA A 502 21.09 -32.15 -4.32
CA ALA A 502 19.90 -32.57 -3.57
C ALA A 502 20.10 -32.50 -2.05
N GLU A 503 21.28 -32.88 -1.55
CA GLU A 503 21.61 -32.81 -0.13
C GLU A 503 21.63 -31.35 0.38
N PHE A 504 22.27 -30.46 -0.37
CA PHE A 504 22.38 -29.06 0.03
C PHE A 504 21.02 -28.34 -0.06
N ALA A 505 20.23 -28.62 -1.10
CA ALA A 505 18.84 -28.15 -1.21
C ALA A 505 17.98 -28.57 0.00
N ALA A 506 18.10 -29.82 0.46
CA ALA A 506 17.40 -30.31 1.64
C ALA A 506 17.87 -29.62 2.94
N ARG A 507 19.15 -29.23 3.04
CA ARG A 507 19.66 -28.39 4.14
C ARG A 507 19.05 -26.99 4.11
N VAL A 508 18.98 -26.37 2.94
CA VAL A 508 18.35 -25.04 2.75
C VAL A 508 16.88 -25.09 3.13
N ALA A 509 16.14 -26.09 2.66
CA ALA A 509 14.72 -26.28 2.97
C ALA A 509 14.46 -26.41 4.48
N ARG A 510 15.28 -27.21 5.19
CA ARG A 510 15.21 -27.35 6.65
C ARG A 510 15.51 -26.05 7.38
N LYS A 511 16.52 -25.27 6.95
CA LYS A 511 16.82 -23.97 7.57
C LYS A 511 15.62 -23.01 7.49
N PHE A 512 14.85 -23.08 6.43
CA PHE A 512 13.66 -22.25 6.23
C PHE A 512 12.35 -22.86 6.73
N ASN A 513 12.41 -23.99 7.46
CA ASN A 513 11.25 -24.73 7.97
C ASN A 513 10.21 -25.07 6.87
N LEU A 514 10.69 -25.46 5.69
CA LEU A 514 9.82 -25.88 4.60
C LEU A 514 9.38 -27.34 4.80
N SER A 515 8.13 -27.64 4.48
CA SER A 515 7.56 -28.99 4.60
C SER A 515 8.14 -30.01 3.62
N CYS A 516 8.65 -29.54 2.49
CA CYS A 516 9.32 -30.33 1.48
C CYS A 516 10.50 -29.56 0.89
N THR A 517 11.43 -30.26 0.24
CA THR A 517 12.54 -29.65 -0.48
C THR A 517 12.05 -29.12 -1.84
N PRO A 518 12.14 -27.80 -2.11
CA PRO A 518 11.85 -27.25 -3.44
C PRO A 518 12.82 -27.74 -4.50
N SER A 519 12.34 -27.87 -5.74
CA SER A 519 13.17 -28.26 -6.90
C SER A 519 14.00 -27.11 -7.47
N ALA A 520 13.68 -25.85 -7.16
CA ALA A 520 14.47 -24.71 -7.61
C ALA A 520 14.43 -23.53 -6.62
N PHE A 521 15.51 -22.76 -6.60
CA PHE A 521 15.66 -21.58 -5.74
C PHE A 521 16.15 -20.38 -6.56
N GLN A 522 15.48 -19.23 -6.45
CA GLN A 522 16.01 -17.96 -6.95
C GLN A 522 16.97 -17.38 -5.92
N ILE A 523 18.20 -17.06 -6.33
CA ILE A 523 19.28 -16.75 -5.39
C ILE A 523 20.05 -15.44 -5.67
N ARG A 524 20.83 -15.05 -4.66
CA ARG A 524 21.98 -14.16 -4.76
C ARG A 524 23.16 -14.81 -4.03
N TYR A 525 24.30 -14.88 -4.68
CA TYR A 525 25.52 -15.46 -4.13
C TYR A 525 26.72 -14.67 -4.65
N GLY A 526 27.46 -13.94 -3.81
CA GLY A 526 28.46 -12.99 -4.30
C GLY A 526 27.85 -12.01 -5.31
N GLY A 527 28.45 -11.92 -6.50
CA GLY A 527 27.90 -11.20 -7.66
C GLY A 527 27.08 -12.07 -8.63
N TYR A 528 26.78 -13.32 -8.26
CA TYR A 528 25.92 -14.22 -9.01
C TYR A 528 24.45 -13.99 -8.69
N LYS A 529 23.65 -13.83 -9.75
CA LYS A 529 22.18 -13.73 -9.72
C LYS A 529 21.60 -14.78 -10.66
N GLY A 530 20.63 -15.54 -10.17
CA GLY A 530 19.97 -16.54 -11.01
C GLY A 530 19.04 -17.49 -10.26
N VAL A 531 18.74 -18.61 -10.91
CA VAL A 531 18.08 -19.78 -10.32
C VAL A 531 19.10 -20.89 -10.12
N LEU A 532 18.94 -21.67 -9.05
CA LEU A 532 19.61 -22.96 -8.86
C LEU A 532 18.56 -24.06 -8.87
N ALA A 533 18.63 -24.95 -9.85
CA ALA A 533 17.78 -26.13 -9.95
C ALA A 533 18.45 -27.33 -9.28
N VAL A 534 17.66 -28.17 -8.62
CA VAL A 534 18.17 -29.38 -7.96
C VAL A 534 18.70 -30.35 -9.01
N ASP A 535 19.96 -30.74 -8.88
CA ASP A 535 20.57 -31.83 -9.66
C ASP A 535 20.94 -32.97 -8.69
N PRO A 536 20.23 -34.12 -8.74
CA PRO A 536 20.53 -35.27 -7.89
C PRO A 536 21.92 -35.88 -8.11
N THR A 537 22.56 -35.61 -9.25
CA THR A 537 23.87 -36.17 -9.62
C THR A 537 25.04 -35.28 -9.20
N LEU A 538 24.76 -34.06 -8.72
CA LEU A 538 25.79 -33.09 -8.38
C LEU A 538 26.50 -33.44 -7.06
N SER A 539 27.84 -33.50 -7.12
CA SER A 539 28.70 -33.81 -5.96
C SER A 539 29.10 -32.57 -5.13
N LYS A 540 29.25 -31.41 -5.78
CA LYS A 540 29.49 -30.12 -5.12
C LYS A 540 28.19 -29.54 -4.57
N ASN A 541 28.26 -28.52 -3.72
CA ASN A 541 27.02 -27.90 -3.24
C ASN A 541 26.33 -27.12 -4.36
N LEU A 542 27.10 -26.37 -5.15
CA LEU A 542 26.61 -25.50 -6.21
C LEU A 542 27.41 -25.70 -7.51
N SER A 543 26.76 -25.58 -8.66
CA SER A 543 27.42 -25.31 -9.95
C SER A 543 26.91 -23.99 -10.53
N LEU A 544 27.82 -23.09 -10.89
CA LEU A 544 27.51 -21.74 -11.39
C LEU A 544 28.00 -21.54 -12.83
N ARG A 545 27.28 -20.71 -13.58
CA ARG A 545 27.59 -20.35 -14.98
C ARG A 545 28.05 -18.91 -15.12
N LYS A 546 28.70 -18.59 -16.25
CA LYS A 546 29.21 -17.24 -16.55
C LYS A 546 28.07 -16.23 -16.68
N SER A 547 26.97 -16.62 -17.35
CA SER A 547 25.76 -15.82 -17.49
C SER A 547 25.19 -15.34 -16.16
N MET A 548 25.36 -16.12 -15.08
CA MET A 548 24.88 -15.76 -13.73
C MET A 548 25.75 -14.68 -13.06
N CYS A 549 27.04 -14.59 -13.37
CA CYS A 549 27.97 -13.63 -12.77
C CYS A 549 27.72 -12.23 -13.34
N LYS A 550 27.26 -11.30 -12.49
CA LYS A 550 26.92 -9.94 -12.93
C LYS A 550 27.97 -8.89 -12.54
N TYR A 551 28.82 -9.19 -11.56
CA TYR A 551 29.94 -8.38 -11.07
C TYR A 551 30.84 -9.23 -10.15
N GLN A 552 32.06 -8.78 -9.84
CA GLN A 552 32.97 -9.53 -8.97
C GLN A 552 32.70 -9.24 -7.49
N SER A 553 32.80 -10.26 -6.63
CA SER A 553 32.56 -10.11 -5.19
C SER A 553 33.21 -11.25 -4.41
N ASN A 554 33.77 -10.93 -3.23
CA ASN A 554 34.35 -11.90 -2.30
C ASN A 554 33.31 -12.49 -1.32
N ASN A 555 32.02 -12.19 -1.51
CA ASN A 555 30.98 -12.63 -0.59
C ASN A 555 30.53 -14.06 -0.91
N THR A 556 30.70 -14.96 0.06
CA THR A 556 30.38 -16.39 -0.03
C THR A 556 29.00 -16.75 0.54
N THR A 557 28.14 -15.77 0.84
CA THR A 557 26.84 -16.02 1.45
C THR A 557 25.79 -16.27 0.38
N LEU A 558 25.10 -17.42 0.47
CA LEU A 558 23.94 -17.75 -0.34
C LEU A 558 22.68 -17.17 0.28
N ASP A 559 22.03 -16.28 -0.45
CA ASP A 559 20.72 -15.71 -0.12
C ASP A 559 19.66 -16.26 -1.06
N VAL A 560 18.53 -16.70 -0.50
CA VAL A 560 17.37 -17.18 -1.25
C VAL A 560 16.27 -16.13 -1.24
N LEU A 561 15.77 -15.80 -2.42
CA LEU A 561 14.72 -14.81 -2.64
C LEU A 561 13.36 -15.51 -2.74
N LYS A 562 13.31 -16.59 -3.54
CA LYS A 562 12.10 -17.39 -3.82
C LYS A 562 12.49 -18.83 -4.07
N TRP A 563 11.51 -19.73 -4.04
CA TRP A 563 11.67 -21.14 -4.36
C TRP A 563 10.44 -21.66 -5.11
N SER A 564 10.59 -22.81 -5.79
CA SER A 564 9.47 -23.48 -6.47
C SER A 564 8.44 -23.97 -5.46
N LYS A 565 7.16 -23.77 -5.79
CA LYS A 565 6.00 -24.15 -4.98
C LYS A 565 4.74 -24.05 -5.84
N TYR A 566 3.64 -24.65 -5.38
CA TYR A 566 2.32 -24.40 -5.94
C TYR A 566 2.02 -22.89 -6.01
N GLN A 567 1.81 -22.38 -7.23
CA GLN A 567 1.32 -21.02 -7.46
C GLN A 567 0.17 -21.06 -8.48
N PRO A 568 -1.07 -20.76 -8.04
CA PRO A 568 -2.22 -20.74 -8.93
C PRO A 568 -2.05 -19.65 -9.98
N TYR A 569 -2.50 -19.92 -11.20
CA TYR A 569 -2.52 -18.91 -12.24
C TYR A 569 -3.87 -18.21 -12.32
N PHE A 570 -3.82 -16.91 -12.61
CA PHE A 570 -4.99 -16.12 -12.94
C PHE A 570 -4.73 -15.42 -14.27
N LEU A 571 -5.63 -15.63 -15.24
CA LEU A 571 -5.66 -14.85 -16.46
C LEU A 571 -5.72 -13.37 -16.11
N ASN A 572 -5.13 -12.54 -16.96
CA ASN A 572 -5.14 -11.10 -16.84
C ASN A 572 -5.49 -10.48 -18.20
N ARG A 573 -5.68 -9.16 -18.23
CA ARG A 573 -6.02 -8.42 -19.45
C ARG A 573 -5.04 -8.68 -20.61
N GLU A 574 -3.74 -8.73 -20.33
CA GLU A 574 -2.69 -8.91 -21.35
C GLU A 574 -2.83 -10.28 -22.02
N VAL A 575 -2.82 -11.36 -21.23
CA VAL A 575 -2.94 -12.73 -21.75
C VAL A 575 -4.28 -12.97 -22.43
N ILE A 576 -5.39 -12.51 -21.87
CA ILE A 576 -6.71 -12.65 -22.50
C ILE A 576 -6.75 -11.94 -23.85
N THR A 577 -6.16 -10.74 -23.93
CA THR A 577 -6.09 -9.99 -25.19
C THR A 577 -5.28 -10.76 -26.24
N LEU A 578 -4.15 -11.36 -25.86
CA LEU A 578 -3.34 -12.16 -26.79
C LEU A 578 -4.04 -13.44 -27.23
N LEU A 579 -4.61 -14.21 -26.30
CA LEU A 579 -5.34 -15.45 -26.63
C LEU A 579 -6.55 -15.17 -27.52
N SER A 580 -7.34 -14.12 -27.23
CA SER A 580 -8.46 -13.70 -28.09
C SER A 580 -7.97 -13.18 -29.46
N THR A 581 -6.76 -12.63 -29.55
CA THR A 581 -6.12 -12.27 -30.82
C THR A 581 -5.68 -13.51 -31.62
N LEU A 582 -5.21 -14.54 -30.93
CA LEU A 582 -4.74 -15.80 -31.53
C LEU A 582 -5.87 -16.80 -31.84
N GLY A 583 -7.14 -16.40 -31.60
CA GLY A 583 -8.33 -17.14 -32.02
C GLY A 583 -9.07 -17.92 -30.93
N VAL A 584 -8.70 -17.79 -29.65
CA VAL A 584 -9.51 -18.33 -28.56
C VAL A 584 -10.84 -17.57 -28.48
N PRO A 585 -12.02 -18.24 -28.55
CA PRO A 585 -13.30 -17.57 -28.53
C PRO A 585 -13.56 -16.79 -27.23
N ASP A 586 -14.17 -15.61 -27.35
CA ASP A 586 -14.50 -14.75 -26.19
C ASP A 586 -15.35 -15.49 -25.14
N ASP A 587 -16.25 -16.38 -25.59
CA ASP A 587 -17.16 -17.15 -24.74
C ASP A 587 -16.42 -18.08 -23.76
N VAL A 588 -15.21 -18.55 -24.11
CA VAL A 588 -14.37 -19.36 -23.22
C VAL A 588 -14.01 -18.56 -21.96
N PHE A 589 -13.61 -17.30 -22.12
CA PHE A 589 -13.25 -16.44 -20.99
C PHE A 589 -14.49 -16.04 -20.18
N MET A 590 -15.60 -15.77 -20.86
CA MET A 590 -16.88 -15.42 -20.25
C MET A 590 -17.42 -16.56 -19.38
N GLU A 591 -17.32 -17.81 -19.85
CA GLU A 591 -17.77 -18.98 -19.09
C GLU A 591 -16.85 -19.25 -17.90
N LYS A 592 -15.52 -19.14 -18.06
CA LYS A 592 -14.58 -19.26 -16.93
C LYS A 592 -14.82 -18.17 -15.87
N GLN A 593 -15.07 -16.93 -16.27
CA GLN A 593 -15.43 -15.87 -15.32
C GLN A 593 -16.77 -16.15 -14.64
N LYS A 594 -17.77 -16.62 -15.38
CA LYS A 594 -19.08 -17.00 -14.84
C LYS A 594 -18.97 -18.11 -13.80
N GLN A 595 -18.12 -19.11 -14.02
CA GLN A 595 -17.85 -20.16 -13.03
C GLN A 595 -17.28 -19.57 -11.73
N VAL A 596 -16.34 -18.61 -11.83
CA VAL A 596 -15.81 -17.91 -10.66
C VAL A 596 -16.90 -17.11 -9.94
N LEU A 597 -17.77 -16.38 -10.68
CA LEU A 597 -18.88 -15.64 -10.08
C LEU A 597 -19.87 -16.56 -9.34
N ASN A 598 -20.24 -17.69 -9.95
CA ASN A 598 -21.11 -18.70 -9.33
C ASN A 598 -20.50 -19.33 -8.06
N GLN A 599 -19.17 -19.51 -8.05
CA GLN A 599 -18.45 -19.95 -6.85
C GLN A 599 -18.57 -18.91 -5.74
N LEU A 600 -18.32 -17.62 -6.05
CA LEU A 600 -18.39 -16.53 -5.08
C LEU A 600 -19.78 -16.39 -4.44
N ASP A 601 -20.86 -16.54 -5.21
CA ASP A 601 -22.23 -16.44 -4.68
C ASP A 601 -22.56 -17.50 -3.62
N GLY A 602 -21.89 -18.65 -3.66
CA GLY A 602 -22.11 -19.74 -2.71
C GLY A 602 -21.26 -19.67 -1.44
N VAL A 603 -20.24 -18.81 -1.38
CA VAL A 603 -19.25 -18.79 -0.28
C VAL A 603 -19.88 -18.51 1.09
N LEU A 604 -20.86 -17.61 1.15
CA LEU A 604 -21.52 -17.26 2.41
C LEU A 604 -22.68 -18.21 2.76
N ALA A 605 -23.12 -19.07 1.85
CA ALA A 605 -24.29 -19.92 2.03
C ALA A 605 -23.95 -21.40 2.25
N ASP A 606 -22.83 -21.88 1.69
CA ASP A 606 -22.46 -23.29 1.68
C ASP A 606 -21.05 -23.47 2.27
N PRO A 607 -20.91 -24.17 3.42
CA PRO A 607 -19.62 -24.49 4.03
C PRO A 607 -18.63 -25.17 3.07
N LEU A 608 -19.08 -26.04 2.17
CA LEU A 608 -18.20 -26.73 1.22
C LEU A 608 -17.64 -25.75 0.19
N ARG A 609 -18.48 -24.87 -0.36
CA ARG A 609 -18.02 -23.81 -1.26
C ARG A 609 -17.13 -22.79 -0.57
N ALA A 610 -17.38 -22.52 0.71
CA ALA A 610 -16.49 -21.70 1.53
C ALA A 610 -15.11 -22.36 1.64
N LEU A 611 -15.04 -23.68 1.91
CA LEU A 611 -13.77 -24.42 1.95
C LEU A 611 -13.06 -24.45 0.60
N GLU A 612 -13.77 -24.74 -0.49
CA GLU A 612 -13.20 -24.70 -1.85
C GLU A 612 -12.64 -23.32 -2.18
N ALA A 613 -13.39 -22.26 -1.89
CA ALA A 613 -12.92 -20.89 -2.03
C ALA A 613 -11.68 -20.66 -1.16
N LEU A 614 -11.70 -21.08 0.12
CA LEU A 614 -10.59 -20.95 1.06
C LEU A 614 -9.30 -21.65 0.58
N GLU A 615 -9.41 -22.73 -0.19
CA GLU A 615 -8.26 -23.42 -0.78
C GLU A 615 -7.66 -22.69 -1.98
N LEU A 616 -8.47 -21.93 -2.70
CA LEU A 616 -8.05 -21.00 -3.76
C LEU A 616 -7.55 -19.65 -3.20
N MET A 617 -7.74 -19.45 -1.89
CA MET A 617 -7.61 -18.20 -1.16
C MET A 617 -6.43 -18.22 -0.19
N PHE A 618 -5.35 -17.58 -0.63
CA PHE A 618 -4.22 -17.17 0.21
C PHE A 618 -3.39 -18.31 0.80
N GLN A 619 -2.08 -18.13 0.67
CA GLN A 619 -1.11 -18.80 1.53
C GLN A 619 -0.96 -17.92 2.78
N GLY A 620 -1.49 -18.34 3.94
CA GLY A 620 -1.36 -17.55 5.16
C GLY A 620 -2.21 -18.02 6.33
N GLU A 621 -1.90 -17.49 7.51
CA GLU A 621 -2.54 -17.87 8.77
C GLU A 621 -4.01 -17.49 8.89
N ALA A 622 -4.43 -16.36 8.29
CA ALA A 622 -5.83 -15.95 8.32
C ALA A 622 -6.75 -16.97 7.62
N THR A 623 -6.30 -17.57 6.52
CA THR A 623 -7.02 -18.66 5.85
C THR A 623 -7.15 -19.88 6.75
N ASN A 624 -6.10 -20.24 7.49
CA ASN A 624 -6.13 -21.39 8.39
C ASN A 624 -7.19 -21.20 9.50
N ILE A 625 -7.28 -20.00 10.07
CA ILE A 625 -8.32 -19.69 11.09
C ILE A 625 -9.71 -19.93 10.52
N VAL A 626 -10.02 -19.27 9.39
CA VAL A 626 -11.34 -19.34 8.76
C VAL A 626 -11.65 -20.76 8.30
N LYS A 627 -10.66 -21.50 7.76
CA LYS A 627 -10.78 -22.92 7.39
C LYS A 627 -11.12 -23.80 8.59
N GLU A 628 -10.39 -23.67 9.69
CA GLU A 628 -10.64 -24.45 10.91
C GLU A 628 -12.01 -24.12 11.53
N MET A 629 -12.48 -22.88 11.44
CA MET A 629 -13.84 -22.51 11.87
C MET A 629 -14.90 -23.27 11.05
N VAL A 630 -14.79 -23.26 9.72
CA VAL A 630 -15.75 -23.98 8.86
C VAL A 630 -15.68 -25.49 9.11
N LEU A 631 -14.47 -26.06 9.25
CA LEU A 631 -14.29 -27.49 9.58
C LEU A 631 -14.82 -27.85 10.98
N CYS A 632 -14.76 -26.93 11.93
CA CYS A 632 -15.39 -27.05 13.25
C CYS A 632 -16.91 -26.88 13.19
N GLY A 633 -17.48 -26.64 11.99
CA GLY A 633 -18.90 -26.56 11.70
C GLY A 633 -19.56 -25.24 12.08
N TYR A 634 -18.81 -24.13 12.09
CA TYR A 634 -19.40 -22.80 12.06
C TYR A 634 -20.09 -22.55 10.72
N THR A 635 -21.31 -22.00 10.76
CA THR A 635 -22.00 -21.58 9.54
C THR A 635 -21.38 -20.28 9.01
N PRO A 636 -21.02 -20.19 7.71
CA PRO A 636 -20.32 -19.05 7.12
C PRO A 636 -20.89 -17.66 7.40
N ASP A 637 -22.22 -17.51 7.46
CA ASP A 637 -22.91 -16.22 7.65
C ASP A 637 -23.34 -15.95 9.10
N ALA A 638 -23.22 -16.94 10.00
CA ALA A 638 -23.74 -16.85 11.37
C ALA A 638 -22.72 -16.28 12.36
N GLU A 639 -21.45 -16.67 12.24
CA GLU A 639 -20.38 -16.15 13.10
C GLU A 639 -19.83 -14.84 12.51
N PRO A 640 -19.90 -13.71 13.25
CA PRO A 640 -19.57 -12.39 12.72
C PRO A 640 -18.15 -12.24 12.14
N PHE A 641 -17.14 -12.84 12.75
CA PHE A 641 -15.76 -12.75 12.26
C PHE A 641 -15.57 -13.55 10.97
N LEU A 642 -16.08 -14.77 10.90
CA LEU A 642 -16.10 -15.65 9.72
C LEU A 642 -16.83 -14.98 8.55
N ALA A 643 -18.05 -14.50 8.78
CA ALA A 643 -18.85 -13.82 7.77
C ALA A 643 -18.13 -12.59 7.20
N MET A 644 -17.58 -11.76 8.08
CA MET A 644 -16.81 -10.57 7.71
C MET A 644 -15.58 -10.93 6.85
N MET A 645 -14.82 -11.96 7.24
CA MET A 645 -13.62 -12.40 6.51
C MET A 645 -13.95 -12.97 5.12
N LEU A 646 -14.99 -13.81 5.03
CA LEU A 646 -15.46 -14.38 3.77
C LEU A 646 -16.07 -13.32 2.84
N GLN A 647 -16.78 -12.34 3.40
CA GLN A 647 -17.33 -11.23 2.62
C GLN A 647 -16.21 -10.35 2.05
N ALA A 648 -15.21 -9.98 2.84
CA ALA A 648 -14.08 -9.19 2.37
C ALA A 648 -13.32 -9.88 1.23
N TYR A 649 -13.22 -11.21 1.29
CA TYR A 649 -12.71 -11.99 0.18
C TYR A 649 -13.58 -11.85 -1.07
N CYS A 650 -14.89 -12.09 -0.97
CA CYS A 650 -15.79 -12.06 -2.12
C CYS A 650 -15.74 -10.69 -2.80
N VAL A 651 -15.81 -9.61 -2.01
CA VAL A 651 -15.70 -8.23 -2.49
C VAL A 651 -14.36 -8.01 -3.19
N SER A 652 -13.25 -8.44 -2.59
CA SER A 652 -11.92 -8.30 -3.21
C SER A 652 -11.82 -9.06 -4.53
N LYS A 653 -12.38 -10.26 -4.64
CA LYS A 653 -12.39 -11.00 -5.91
C LYS A 653 -13.24 -10.36 -6.98
N LEU A 654 -14.41 -9.84 -6.63
CA LEU A 654 -15.23 -9.06 -7.56
C LEU A 654 -14.49 -7.81 -8.05
N VAL A 655 -13.79 -7.11 -7.16
CA VAL A 655 -12.95 -5.95 -7.53
C VAL A 655 -11.78 -6.36 -8.42
N GLU A 656 -11.11 -7.49 -8.13
CA GLU A 656 -10.03 -8.03 -8.97
C GLU A 656 -10.52 -8.45 -10.38
N LEU A 657 -11.70 -9.07 -10.48
CA LEU A 657 -12.34 -9.39 -11.75
C LEU A 657 -12.68 -8.12 -12.54
N ARG A 658 -13.35 -7.15 -11.91
CA ARG A 658 -13.74 -5.88 -12.55
C ARG A 658 -12.52 -5.06 -13.01
N ARG A 659 -11.55 -4.82 -12.12
CA ARG A 659 -10.44 -3.87 -12.37
C ARG A 659 -9.23 -4.49 -13.06
N LYS A 660 -9.04 -5.81 -12.96
CA LYS A 660 -7.84 -6.50 -13.48
C LYS A 660 -8.16 -7.72 -14.35
N THR A 661 -9.44 -8.11 -14.46
CA THR A 661 -9.87 -9.29 -15.22
C THR A 661 -9.13 -10.55 -14.74
N ARG A 662 -9.00 -10.67 -13.42
CA ARG A 662 -8.19 -11.70 -12.76
C ARG A 662 -8.97 -13.02 -12.61
N ILE A 663 -9.05 -13.81 -13.67
CA ILE A 663 -9.86 -15.05 -13.72
C ILE A 663 -8.99 -16.27 -13.37
N PHE A 664 -9.39 -17.05 -12.37
CA PHE A 664 -8.66 -18.26 -11.97
C PHE A 664 -8.74 -19.35 -13.05
N VAL A 665 -7.64 -20.08 -13.28
CA VAL A 665 -7.57 -21.22 -14.20
C VAL A 665 -7.13 -22.47 -13.43
N PRO A 666 -8.01 -23.46 -13.21
CA PRO A 666 -7.66 -24.69 -12.50
C PRO A 666 -6.54 -25.47 -13.18
N ASP A 667 -6.62 -25.61 -14.50
CA ASP A 667 -5.67 -26.34 -15.35
C ASP A 667 -4.48 -25.47 -15.81
N GLY A 668 -3.97 -24.64 -14.88
CA GLY A 668 -2.84 -23.78 -15.15
C GLY A 668 -2.11 -23.31 -13.89
N ARG A 669 -0.80 -23.07 -14.03
CA ARG A 669 0.09 -22.65 -12.93
C ARG A 669 1.04 -21.55 -13.36
N SER A 670 1.52 -20.80 -12.38
CA SER A 670 2.70 -19.96 -12.53
C SER A 670 3.92 -20.75 -12.02
N MET A 671 4.89 -21.02 -12.89
CA MET A 671 6.00 -21.92 -12.60
C MET A 671 7.34 -21.24 -12.84
N MET A 672 8.33 -21.52 -11.99
CA MET A 672 9.70 -21.06 -12.22
C MET A 672 10.29 -21.77 -13.44
N GLY A 673 10.97 -21.03 -14.31
CA GLY A 673 11.69 -21.61 -15.45
C GLY A 673 12.93 -22.39 -15.00
N CYS A 674 13.15 -23.56 -15.58
CA CYS A 674 14.33 -24.40 -15.36
C CYS A 674 14.86 -24.96 -16.68
N LEU A 675 16.11 -25.44 -16.67
CA LEU A 675 16.78 -26.04 -17.82
C LEU A 675 16.82 -27.56 -17.68
N ASP A 676 16.64 -28.27 -18.79
CA ASP A 676 16.86 -29.71 -18.85
C ASP A 676 18.36 -30.04 -18.94
N GLU A 677 18.98 -30.21 -17.77
CA GLU A 677 20.38 -30.62 -17.64
C GLU A 677 20.65 -32.04 -18.18
N THR A 678 19.60 -32.87 -18.39
CA THR A 678 19.76 -34.23 -18.95
C THR A 678 19.91 -34.22 -20.47
N GLY A 679 19.45 -33.15 -21.13
CA GLY A 679 19.48 -33.05 -22.60
C GLY A 679 18.54 -34.04 -23.30
N THR A 680 17.46 -34.44 -22.63
CA THR A 680 16.46 -35.38 -23.15
C THR A 680 15.37 -34.67 -23.96
N LEU A 681 14.98 -33.45 -23.56
CA LEU A 681 13.94 -32.68 -24.24
C LEU A 681 14.43 -32.15 -25.60
N GLU A 682 13.61 -32.34 -26.63
CA GLU A 682 13.80 -31.75 -27.95
C GLU A 682 13.15 -30.37 -28.06
N TYR A 683 13.50 -29.63 -29.12
CA TYR A 683 12.90 -28.33 -29.38
C TYR A 683 11.37 -28.44 -29.55
N GLY A 684 10.62 -27.51 -28.95
CA GLY A 684 9.16 -27.54 -28.88
C GLY A 684 8.59 -28.39 -27.75
N GLN A 685 9.43 -29.07 -26.96
CA GLN A 685 9.01 -29.88 -25.82
C GLN A 685 9.29 -29.19 -24.48
N VAL A 686 8.51 -29.52 -23.45
CA VAL A 686 8.77 -29.13 -22.05
C VAL A 686 8.48 -30.32 -21.14
N PHE A 687 9.03 -30.29 -19.93
CA PHE A 687 8.61 -31.17 -18.85
C PHE A 687 7.92 -30.36 -17.74
N VAL A 688 6.78 -30.87 -17.27
CA VAL A 688 5.94 -30.21 -16.27
C VAL A 688 5.40 -31.27 -15.31
N GLN A 689 5.76 -31.14 -14.03
CA GLN A 689 5.20 -31.95 -12.95
C GLN A 689 4.70 -31.04 -11.84
N CYS A 690 3.52 -31.37 -11.35
CA CYS A 690 2.73 -30.54 -10.47
C CYS A 690 2.55 -31.22 -9.12
N SER A 691 2.77 -30.49 -8.02
CA SER A 691 2.27 -30.92 -6.71
C SER A 691 0.73 -30.98 -6.71
N PRO A 692 0.08 -31.82 -5.89
CA PRO A 692 -1.38 -31.92 -5.87
C PRO A 692 -2.01 -30.60 -5.43
N HIS A 693 -3.24 -30.34 -5.88
CA HIS A 693 -4.03 -29.24 -5.32
C HIS A 693 -4.51 -29.61 -3.89
N GLY A 694 -4.82 -28.61 -3.05
CA GLY A 694 -5.24 -28.83 -1.66
C GLY A 694 -6.43 -29.80 -1.52
N SER A 695 -7.28 -29.87 -2.54
CA SER A 695 -8.44 -30.77 -2.63
C SER A 695 -8.10 -32.27 -2.59
N GLN A 696 -6.91 -32.68 -3.02
CA GLN A 696 -6.50 -34.10 -2.96
C GLN A 696 -5.93 -34.53 -1.60
N GLN A 697 -5.43 -33.60 -0.78
CA GLN A 697 -4.98 -33.94 0.57
C GLN A 697 -6.15 -34.34 1.49
N LEU A 698 -7.38 -33.87 1.23
CA LEU A 698 -8.57 -34.15 2.03
C LEU A 698 -9.18 -35.52 1.77
N HIS A 699 -9.19 -35.98 0.51
CA HIS A 699 -9.61 -37.36 0.22
C HIS A 699 -8.67 -38.39 0.86
N ASP A 700 -7.38 -38.05 0.94
CA ASP A 700 -6.37 -38.90 1.54
C ASP A 700 -6.32 -38.81 3.09
N THR A 701 -6.73 -37.70 3.72
CA THR A 701 -6.76 -37.64 5.20
C THR A 701 -7.90 -38.46 5.82
N ALA A 702 -8.98 -38.70 5.08
CA ALA A 702 -10.03 -39.63 5.51
C ALA A 702 -9.61 -41.12 5.36
N SER A 703 -8.70 -41.43 4.43
CA SER A 703 -8.20 -42.79 4.17
C SER A 703 -6.85 -43.10 4.86
N HIS A 704 -6.07 -42.10 5.26
CA HIS A 704 -4.77 -42.30 5.95
C HIS A 704 -4.86 -42.63 7.44
N ILE A 705 -6.05 -42.60 8.04
CA ILE A 705 -6.24 -43.15 9.40
C ILE A 705 -6.07 -44.70 9.40
N PHE A 706 -6.03 -45.36 8.22
CA PHE A 706 -5.95 -46.82 8.13
C PHE A 706 -4.74 -47.42 7.37
N SER A 707 -3.74 -46.64 6.94
CA SER A 707 -2.48 -47.26 6.49
C SER A 707 -1.24 -46.43 6.80
N GLY A 708 -0.37 -47.01 7.62
CA GLY A 708 0.92 -46.43 8.01
C GLY A 708 2.00 -46.67 6.96
N SER A 709 1.94 -45.95 5.84
CA SER A 709 3.07 -45.83 4.91
C SER A 709 3.30 -44.37 4.54
N SER A 710 4.40 -43.82 5.04
CA SER A 710 4.98 -42.55 4.62
C SER A 710 5.58 -42.69 3.22
N SER A 711 4.85 -42.29 2.18
CA SER A 711 5.39 -42.12 0.83
C SER A 711 4.99 -40.76 0.26
N SER A 712 5.98 -40.06 -0.27
CA SER A 712 6.00 -38.68 -0.76
C SER A 712 5.37 -38.49 -2.15
N ASP A 713 4.28 -39.17 -2.49
CA ASP A 713 3.99 -39.57 -3.89
C ASP A 713 2.69 -39.02 -4.51
N ASN A 714 2.28 -37.79 -4.18
CA ASN A 714 1.02 -37.21 -4.74
C ASN A 714 1.23 -36.21 -5.91
N SER A 715 2.39 -36.14 -6.56
CA SER A 715 2.58 -35.25 -7.73
C SER A 715 2.11 -35.90 -9.04
N PHE A 716 1.60 -35.11 -10.00
CA PHE A 716 1.17 -35.59 -11.32
C PHE A 716 1.95 -34.92 -12.45
N THR A 717 2.25 -35.68 -13.50
CA THR A 717 2.91 -35.19 -14.72
C THR A 717 1.87 -34.72 -15.72
N VAL A 718 2.15 -33.59 -16.37
CA VAL A 718 1.31 -33.05 -17.45
C VAL A 718 1.84 -33.57 -18.79
N GLU A 719 0.96 -34.08 -19.65
CA GLU A 719 1.30 -34.55 -21.00
C GLU A 719 0.35 -33.94 -22.03
N GLY A 720 0.88 -33.65 -23.23
CA GLY A 720 0.09 -33.10 -24.34
C GLY A 720 0.44 -31.64 -24.66
N LYS A 721 -0.46 -30.94 -25.33
CA LYS A 721 -0.23 -29.54 -25.70
C LYS A 721 -0.41 -28.63 -24.49
N VAL A 722 0.50 -27.68 -24.33
CA VAL A 722 0.45 -26.66 -23.28
C VAL A 722 0.67 -25.28 -23.86
N VAL A 723 0.06 -24.28 -23.25
CA VAL A 723 0.32 -22.87 -23.53
C VAL A 723 1.32 -22.34 -22.52
N VAL A 724 2.34 -21.65 -23.00
CA VAL A 724 3.38 -21.02 -22.17
C VAL A 724 3.47 -19.54 -22.51
N ALA A 725 3.45 -18.67 -21.51
CA ALA A 725 3.72 -17.24 -21.69
C ALA A 725 4.35 -16.61 -20.44
N LYS A 726 5.00 -15.46 -20.60
CA LYS A 726 5.60 -14.69 -19.51
C LYS A 726 4.99 -13.30 -19.43
N ASN A 727 4.51 -12.91 -18.25
CA ASN A 727 4.02 -11.55 -18.02
C ASN A 727 5.18 -10.58 -17.69
N PRO A 728 5.15 -9.32 -18.16
CA PRO A 728 4.18 -8.79 -19.12
C PRO A 728 4.44 -9.32 -20.54
N CYS A 729 3.38 -9.60 -21.29
CA CYS A 729 3.44 -10.03 -22.69
C CYS A 729 2.48 -9.18 -23.53
N LEU A 730 2.96 -8.64 -24.65
CA LEU A 730 2.17 -7.74 -25.51
C LEU A 730 2.19 -8.16 -26.97
N HIS A 731 3.22 -8.88 -27.42
CA HIS A 731 3.26 -9.35 -28.79
C HIS A 731 2.53 -10.69 -28.89
N PRO A 732 1.68 -10.93 -29.91
CA PRO A 732 0.95 -12.20 -30.06
C PRO A 732 1.85 -13.45 -30.08
N GLY A 733 3.07 -13.31 -30.60
CA GLY A 733 4.08 -14.39 -30.60
C GLY A 733 4.71 -14.70 -29.23
N ASP A 734 4.41 -13.93 -28.18
CA ASP A 734 4.92 -14.17 -26.81
C ASP A 734 4.20 -15.34 -26.13
N VAL A 735 3.06 -15.76 -26.69
CA VAL A 735 2.31 -16.95 -26.27
C VAL A 735 2.75 -18.12 -27.14
N ARG A 736 3.37 -19.12 -26.51
CA ARG A 736 3.90 -20.30 -27.19
C ARG A 736 3.03 -21.52 -26.92
N VAL A 737 2.81 -22.33 -27.95
CA VAL A 737 2.19 -23.64 -27.81
C VAL A 737 3.29 -24.69 -27.89
N LEU A 738 3.54 -25.36 -26.77
CA LEU A 738 4.58 -26.38 -26.64
C LEU A 738 3.95 -27.74 -26.33
N ARG A 739 4.77 -28.80 -26.33
CA ARG A 739 4.32 -30.15 -25.97
C ARG A 739 4.96 -30.59 -24.65
N ALA A 740 4.15 -30.75 -23.62
CA ALA A 740 4.56 -31.40 -22.39
C ALA A 740 4.74 -32.91 -22.62
N ILE A 741 5.91 -33.43 -22.25
CA ILE A 741 6.22 -34.86 -22.32
C ILE A 741 6.72 -35.36 -20.98
N ASN A 742 6.43 -36.63 -20.68
CA ASN A 742 6.90 -37.28 -19.47
C ASN A 742 8.34 -37.79 -19.64
N VAL A 743 9.23 -37.31 -18.78
CA VAL A 743 10.65 -37.67 -18.75
C VAL A 743 10.99 -38.19 -17.35
N PRO A 744 11.16 -39.52 -17.16
CA PRO A 744 11.43 -40.09 -15.83
C PRO A 744 12.66 -39.50 -15.12
N ALA A 745 13.70 -39.15 -15.88
CA ALA A 745 14.90 -38.52 -15.31
C ALA A 745 14.63 -37.15 -14.67
N LEU A 746 13.52 -36.48 -15.03
CA LEU A 746 13.13 -35.15 -14.53
C LEU A 746 12.06 -35.19 -13.43
N HIS A 747 11.63 -36.36 -12.95
CA HIS A 747 10.58 -36.48 -11.92
C HIS A 747 10.90 -35.79 -10.58
N HIS A 748 12.17 -35.45 -10.34
CA HIS A 748 12.59 -34.65 -9.18
C HIS A 748 12.25 -33.15 -9.32
N MET A 749 11.85 -32.69 -10.52
CA MET A 749 11.51 -31.30 -10.84
C MET A 749 10.01 -31.07 -10.69
N VAL A 750 9.58 -30.54 -9.54
CA VAL A 750 8.18 -30.31 -9.19
C VAL A 750 7.90 -28.80 -9.05
N ASP A 751 6.75 -28.38 -9.58
CA ASP A 751 6.30 -26.97 -9.63
C ASP A 751 7.25 -26.02 -10.36
N CYS A 752 7.96 -26.56 -11.35
CA CYS A 752 8.78 -25.83 -12.32
C CYS A 752 8.37 -26.23 -13.74
N VAL A 753 8.66 -25.36 -14.71
CA VAL A 753 8.63 -25.71 -16.14
C VAL A 753 10.07 -25.90 -16.60
N VAL A 754 10.38 -27.10 -17.11
CA VAL A 754 11.72 -27.43 -17.59
C VAL A 754 11.76 -27.29 -19.10
N PHE A 755 12.64 -26.42 -19.58
CA PHE A 755 12.86 -26.11 -20.99
C PHE A 755 14.03 -26.91 -21.58
N PRO A 756 14.01 -27.20 -22.89
CA PRO A 756 15.08 -27.93 -23.56
C PRO A 756 16.32 -27.06 -23.67
N GLN A 757 17.49 -27.69 -23.60
CA GLN A 757 18.77 -27.05 -23.90
C GLN A 757 19.16 -27.13 -25.39
N LYS A 758 18.25 -27.59 -26.24
CA LYS A 758 18.42 -27.78 -27.69
C LYS A 758 17.39 -26.93 -28.44
N GLY A 759 17.76 -26.52 -29.66
CA GLY A 759 16.84 -25.88 -30.60
C GLY A 759 17.46 -24.72 -31.33
N GLU A 760 16.60 -23.98 -32.03
CA GLU A 760 16.99 -22.79 -32.78
C GLU A 760 17.04 -21.53 -31.90
N ARG A 761 16.15 -21.45 -30.91
CA ARG A 761 16.02 -20.30 -30.00
C ARG A 761 15.51 -20.77 -28.63
N PRO A 762 16.02 -20.28 -27.49
CA PRO A 762 15.51 -20.70 -26.19
C PRO A 762 14.04 -20.29 -26.00
N HIS A 763 13.15 -21.24 -25.65
CA HIS A 763 11.74 -20.95 -25.36
C HIS A 763 11.52 -19.87 -24.30
N PRO A 764 12.33 -19.78 -23.22
CA PRO A 764 12.33 -18.62 -22.31
C PRO A 764 12.38 -17.27 -23.04
N HIS A 765 13.29 -17.15 -24.01
CA HIS A 765 13.53 -15.93 -24.78
C HIS A 765 12.47 -15.68 -25.85
N GLU A 766 11.78 -16.73 -26.33
CA GLU A 766 10.58 -16.58 -27.16
C GLU A 766 9.39 -16.01 -26.37
N CYS A 767 9.35 -16.23 -25.05
CA CYS A 767 8.29 -15.75 -24.18
C CYS A 767 8.65 -14.38 -23.58
N SER A 768 8.41 -13.29 -24.32
CA SER A 768 8.67 -11.92 -23.86
C SER A 768 10.13 -11.66 -23.46
N GLY A 769 11.08 -12.21 -24.23
CA GLY A 769 12.53 -12.04 -24.00
C GLY A 769 13.00 -12.54 -22.63
N GLY A 770 12.37 -13.58 -22.08
CA GLY A 770 12.71 -14.12 -20.77
C GLY A 770 14.01 -14.91 -20.71
N ASP A 771 14.45 -15.12 -19.48
CA ASP A 771 15.66 -15.85 -19.11
C ASP A 771 15.35 -16.84 -17.97
N LEU A 772 16.37 -17.53 -17.45
CA LEU A 772 16.22 -18.45 -16.33
C LEU A 772 16.78 -17.86 -15.03
N ASP A 773 16.79 -16.52 -14.87
CA ASP A 773 17.33 -15.82 -13.69
C ASP A 773 16.30 -15.63 -12.54
N GLY A 774 15.11 -16.19 -12.76
CA GLY A 774 13.99 -16.25 -11.82
C GLY A 774 12.66 -15.80 -12.43
N ASP A 775 12.54 -15.85 -13.75
CA ASP A 775 11.29 -15.66 -14.46
C ASP A 775 10.27 -16.76 -14.12
N PHE A 776 9.02 -16.33 -14.02
CA PHE A 776 7.88 -17.22 -13.82
C PHE A 776 7.04 -17.25 -15.09
N TYR A 777 6.74 -18.44 -15.56
CA TYR A 777 5.95 -18.70 -16.75
C TYR A 777 4.56 -19.15 -16.34
N TRP A 778 3.57 -18.60 -17.02
CA TRP A 778 2.26 -19.22 -17.05
C TRP A 778 2.35 -20.48 -17.90
N VAL A 779 1.90 -21.61 -17.36
CA VAL A 779 1.74 -22.86 -18.11
C VAL A 779 0.31 -23.34 -17.91
N SER A 780 -0.41 -23.59 -19.01
CA SER A 780 -1.79 -24.09 -19.00
C SER A 780 -1.93 -25.29 -19.91
N TRP A 781 -2.56 -26.35 -19.42
CA TRP A 781 -2.97 -27.52 -20.21
C TRP A 781 -4.48 -27.57 -20.46
N ASP A 782 -5.19 -26.51 -20.07
CA ASP A 782 -6.60 -26.29 -20.41
C ASP A 782 -6.80 -26.27 -21.94
N PRO A 783 -7.54 -27.24 -22.52
CA PRO A 783 -7.68 -27.36 -23.97
C PRO A 783 -8.41 -26.17 -24.61
N ASP A 784 -9.27 -25.46 -23.86
CA ASP A 784 -10.02 -24.32 -24.37
C ASP A 784 -9.16 -23.05 -24.47
N LEU A 785 -8.02 -23.03 -23.76
CA LEU A 785 -7.09 -21.90 -23.77
C LEU A 785 -5.94 -22.08 -24.78
N ILE A 786 -5.85 -23.22 -25.46
CA ILE A 786 -4.82 -23.48 -26.48
C ILE A 786 -5.17 -22.71 -27.76
N PRO A 787 -4.40 -21.68 -28.16
CA PRO A 787 -4.71 -20.91 -29.34
C PRO A 787 -4.52 -21.74 -30.62
N PRO A 788 -5.44 -21.62 -31.60
CA PRO A 788 -5.34 -22.34 -32.86
C PRO A 788 -4.29 -21.76 -33.82
N CYS A 789 -4.00 -20.46 -33.72
CA CYS A 789 -3.12 -19.74 -34.65
C CYS A 789 -1.83 -19.32 -33.95
N PRO A 790 -0.73 -20.10 -34.02
CA PRO A 790 0.56 -19.66 -33.50
C PRO A 790 1.14 -18.52 -34.35
N VAL A 791 1.87 -17.61 -33.70
CA VAL A 791 2.57 -16.50 -34.34
C VAL A 791 4.05 -16.56 -33.97
N GLU A 792 4.92 -16.17 -34.90
CA GLU A 792 6.35 -16.11 -34.64
C GLU A 792 6.68 -15.14 -33.49
N PRO A 793 7.59 -15.52 -32.56
CA PRO A 793 7.95 -14.66 -31.44
C PRO A 793 8.61 -13.37 -31.93
N MET A 794 8.40 -12.29 -31.19
CA MET A 794 9.07 -11.02 -31.49
C MET A 794 10.59 -11.19 -31.39
N ASN A 795 11.34 -10.41 -32.17
CA ASN A 795 12.78 -10.32 -31.98
C ASN A 795 13.07 -9.45 -30.74
N TYR A 796 13.74 -10.05 -29.75
CA TYR A 796 14.14 -9.44 -28.48
C TYR A 796 15.62 -9.06 -28.44
N THR A 797 16.31 -8.98 -29.60
CA THR A 797 17.70 -8.52 -29.64
C THR A 797 17.85 -7.17 -28.90
N PRO A 798 18.72 -7.11 -27.87
CA PRO A 798 18.94 -5.87 -27.13
C PRO A 798 19.51 -4.77 -28.02
N GLU A 799 19.13 -3.53 -27.74
CA GLU A 799 19.78 -2.36 -28.36
C GLU A 799 21.23 -2.22 -27.86
N PRO A 800 22.15 -1.72 -28.70
CA PRO A 800 23.51 -1.42 -28.28
C PRO A 800 23.52 -0.45 -27.09
N THR A 801 24.25 -0.82 -26.04
CA THR A 801 24.42 0.04 -24.86
C THR A 801 25.61 0.98 -25.06
N THR A 802 25.46 2.24 -24.65
CA THR A 802 26.58 3.19 -24.58
C THR A 802 27.43 2.90 -23.34
N ASN A 803 28.74 2.75 -23.52
CA ASN A 803 29.71 2.70 -22.44
C ASN A 803 30.46 4.04 -22.35
N LEU A 804 30.77 4.47 -21.13
CA LEU A 804 31.64 5.60 -20.88
C LEU A 804 33.11 5.21 -21.12
N ASP A 805 33.93 6.23 -21.38
CA ASP A 805 35.38 6.12 -21.51
C ASP A 805 36.12 6.21 -20.15
N HIS A 806 35.39 6.44 -19.05
CA HIS A 806 35.91 6.58 -17.69
C HIS A 806 35.07 5.77 -16.67
N ASP A 807 35.48 5.77 -15.41
CA ASP A 807 34.80 5.03 -14.33
C ASP A 807 33.49 5.75 -13.99
N VAL A 808 32.39 5.01 -13.83
CA VAL A 808 31.08 5.60 -13.50
C VAL A 808 31.15 6.31 -12.14
N THR A 809 30.75 7.57 -12.11
CA THR A 809 30.67 8.38 -10.89
C THR A 809 29.30 8.31 -10.23
N MET A 810 29.21 8.68 -8.95
CA MET A 810 27.92 8.69 -8.24
C MET A 810 27.01 9.80 -8.75
N GLU A 811 27.59 10.93 -9.13
CA GLU A 811 26.88 12.08 -9.70
C GLU A 811 26.18 11.73 -11.01
N GLU A 812 26.81 10.88 -11.85
CA GLU A 812 26.19 10.35 -13.07
C GLU A 812 25.07 9.35 -12.77
N ILE A 813 25.21 8.52 -11.72
CA ILE A 813 24.14 7.62 -11.27
C ILE A 813 22.93 8.41 -10.77
N GLU A 814 23.16 9.47 -10.00
CA GLU A 814 22.13 10.38 -9.51
C GLU A 814 21.40 11.08 -10.66
N GLU A 815 22.15 11.59 -11.65
CA GLU A 815 21.57 12.21 -12.84
C GLU A 815 20.80 11.19 -13.71
N SER A 816 21.35 9.98 -13.87
CA SER A 816 20.68 8.87 -14.58
C SER A 816 19.35 8.51 -13.93
N PHE A 817 19.26 8.53 -12.60
CA PHE A 817 18.01 8.32 -11.87
C PHE A 817 16.94 9.37 -12.24
N VAL A 818 17.28 10.67 -12.22
CA VAL A 818 16.31 11.71 -12.56
C VAL A 818 15.94 11.67 -14.06
N ASN A 819 16.91 11.40 -14.93
CA ASN A 819 16.68 11.22 -16.37
C ASN A 819 15.75 10.04 -16.69
N TYR A 820 15.82 8.95 -15.91
CA TYR A 820 14.88 7.84 -16.02
C TYR A 820 13.45 8.28 -15.68
N ILE A 821 13.26 9.03 -14.59
CA ILE A 821 11.93 9.53 -14.18
C ILE A 821 11.30 10.38 -15.29
N VAL A 822 12.10 11.24 -15.96
CA VAL A 822 11.63 12.02 -17.12
C VAL A 822 11.10 11.13 -18.25
N HIS A 823 11.59 9.90 -18.39
CA HIS A 823 11.29 9.00 -19.50
C HIS A 823 10.54 7.73 -19.08
N ASP A 824 9.98 7.70 -17.87
CA ASP A 824 9.21 6.57 -17.36
C ASP A 824 7.83 6.46 -18.06
N ASN A 825 7.86 5.89 -19.26
CA ASN A 825 6.71 5.73 -20.13
C ASN A 825 6.13 4.32 -20.12
N LEU A 826 6.68 3.38 -19.34
CA LEU A 826 6.32 1.96 -19.40
C LEU A 826 4.81 1.73 -19.17
N GLY A 827 4.25 2.36 -18.14
CA GLY A 827 2.82 2.27 -17.84
C GLY A 827 1.93 2.93 -18.91
N ILE A 828 2.41 4.01 -19.54
CA ILE A 828 1.70 4.70 -20.62
C ILE A 828 1.68 3.84 -21.88
N ILE A 829 2.81 3.21 -22.23
CA ILE A 829 2.94 2.28 -23.37
C ILE A 829 2.01 1.07 -23.19
N SER A 830 2.02 0.43 -22.02
CA SER A 830 1.13 -0.71 -21.72
C SER A 830 -0.36 -0.30 -21.76
N SER A 831 -0.70 0.89 -21.24
CA SER A 831 -2.05 1.43 -21.31
C SER A 831 -2.48 1.69 -22.76
N ALA A 832 -1.61 2.32 -23.57
CA ALA A 832 -1.87 2.56 -24.98
C ALA A 832 -2.08 1.24 -25.73
N HIS A 833 -1.24 0.23 -25.48
CA HIS A 833 -1.39 -1.09 -26.09
C HIS A 833 -2.75 -1.70 -25.79
N THR A 834 -3.20 -1.62 -24.53
CA THR A 834 -4.54 -2.10 -24.13
C THR A 834 -5.65 -1.38 -24.90
N VAL A 835 -5.55 -0.06 -25.09
CA VAL A 835 -6.53 0.74 -25.84
C VAL A 835 -6.55 0.35 -27.32
N PHE A 836 -5.39 0.31 -27.98
CA PHE A 836 -5.31 -0.03 -29.40
C PHE A 836 -5.74 -1.48 -29.64
N ALA A 837 -5.34 -2.43 -28.80
CA ALA A 837 -5.74 -3.82 -28.94
C ALA A 837 -7.25 -4.05 -28.73
N ASP A 838 -7.92 -3.20 -27.97
CA ASP A 838 -9.37 -3.24 -27.78
C ASP A 838 -10.14 -2.59 -28.96
N ARG A 839 -9.58 -1.52 -29.53
CA ARG A 839 -10.23 -0.70 -30.57
C ARG A 839 -10.04 -1.24 -31.98
N GLU A 840 -8.85 -1.73 -32.29
CA GLU A 840 -8.47 -2.15 -33.64
C GLU A 840 -9.09 -3.51 -34.00
N GLN A 841 -9.46 -3.68 -35.27
CA GLN A 841 -10.07 -4.93 -35.76
C GLN A 841 -9.12 -6.13 -35.62
N ASP A 842 -7.83 -5.93 -35.89
CA ASP A 842 -6.78 -6.95 -35.77
C ASP A 842 -6.23 -7.09 -34.34
N LYS A 843 -6.83 -6.40 -33.36
CA LYS A 843 -6.47 -6.48 -31.93
C LYS A 843 -4.96 -6.27 -31.71
N ALA A 844 -4.28 -7.18 -31.01
CA ALA A 844 -2.84 -7.11 -30.76
C ALA A 844 -1.96 -7.40 -32.00
N MET A 845 -2.54 -7.86 -33.12
CA MET A 845 -1.83 -8.02 -34.40
C MET A 845 -1.70 -6.72 -35.20
N SER A 846 -2.42 -5.67 -34.80
CA SER A 846 -2.38 -4.36 -35.46
C SER A 846 -0.98 -3.73 -35.44
N GLY A 847 -0.70 -2.89 -36.44
CA GLY A 847 0.57 -2.16 -36.55
C GLY A 847 0.94 -1.38 -35.27
N PRO A 848 0.03 -0.55 -34.71
CA PRO A 848 0.28 0.17 -33.46
C PRO A 848 0.63 -0.74 -32.28
N CYS A 849 -0.08 -1.86 -32.11
CA CYS A 849 0.19 -2.80 -31.01
C CYS A 849 1.57 -3.45 -31.12
N LYS A 850 1.99 -3.86 -32.32
CA LYS A 850 3.33 -4.43 -32.54
C LYS A 850 4.44 -3.40 -32.29
N GLU A 851 4.24 -2.15 -32.66
CA GLU A 851 5.18 -1.06 -32.37
C GLU A 851 5.25 -0.79 -30.86
N LEU A 852 4.10 -0.73 -30.18
CA LEU A 852 4.01 -0.58 -28.73
C LEU A 852 4.65 -1.75 -27.97
N ALA A 853 4.54 -2.99 -28.46
CA ALA A 853 5.19 -4.15 -27.87
C ALA A 853 6.73 -4.03 -27.91
N LYS A 854 7.30 -3.56 -29.05
CA LYS A 854 8.73 -3.27 -29.16
C LYS A 854 9.17 -2.16 -28.21
N LEU A 855 8.40 -1.08 -28.13
CA LEU A 855 8.68 0.03 -27.20
C LEU A 855 8.59 -0.42 -25.74
N ASN A 856 7.64 -1.30 -25.41
CA ASN A 856 7.48 -1.84 -24.07
C ASN A 856 8.69 -2.70 -23.66
N SER A 857 9.13 -3.60 -24.53
CA SER A 857 10.34 -4.41 -24.31
C SER A 857 11.57 -3.53 -24.04
N ARG A 858 11.79 -2.50 -24.86
CA ARG A 858 12.88 -1.52 -24.64
C ARG A 858 12.73 -0.79 -23.30
N ALA A 859 11.51 -0.42 -22.91
CA ALA A 859 11.24 0.29 -21.66
C ALA A 859 11.45 -0.59 -20.42
N VAL A 860 11.20 -1.90 -20.51
CA VAL A 860 11.46 -2.87 -19.43
C VAL A 860 12.96 -2.98 -19.13
N ASP A 861 13.80 -2.92 -20.16
CA ASP A 861 15.26 -3.02 -20.02
C ASP A 861 15.98 -1.68 -19.83
N SER A 862 15.29 -0.55 -20.04
CA SER A 862 15.81 0.80 -19.79
C SER A 862 16.53 0.97 -18.44
N PRO A 863 16.04 0.42 -17.30
CA PRO A 863 16.77 0.44 -16.02
C PRO A 863 18.17 -0.20 -16.03
N LYS A 864 18.46 -1.09 -16.99
CA LYS A 864 19.73 -1.83 -17.10
C LYS A 864 20.57 -1.33 -18.27
N THR A 865 19.95 -0.80 -19.32
CA THR A 865 20.63 -0.37 -20.56
C THR A 865 20.91 1.12 -20.59
N GLY A 866 20.10 1.92 -19.89
CA GLY A 866 20.12 3.38 -19.93
C GLY A 866 19.45 3.97 -21.18
N VAL A 867 18.85 3.14 -22.03
CA VAL A 867 18.18 3.59 -23.26
C VAL A 867 16.84 4.22 -22.89
N LEU A 868 16.65 5.49 -23.25
CA LEU A 868 15.42 6.24 -22.97
C LEU A 868 14.38 5.99 -24.07
N VAL A 869 13.17 5.59 -23.67
CA VAL A 869 12.09 5.28 -24.61
C VAL A 869 11.11 6.45 -24.71
N LYS A 870 10.93 6.99 -25.92
CA LYS A 870 9.94 8.04 -26.22
C LYS A 870 8.72 7.41 -26.88
N LEU A 871 7.52 7.76 -26.43
CA LEU A 871 6.26 7.36 -27.05
C LEU A 871 5.89 8.31 -28.20
N PRO A 872 5.88 7.84 -29.47
CA PRO A 872 5.45 8.61 -30.63
C PRO A 872 4.02 9.14 -30.50
N TYR A 873 3.71 10.26 -31.17
CA TYR A 873 2.39 10.91 -31.06
C TYR A 873 1.25 10.03 -31.58
N HIS A 874 1.45 9.31 -32.69
CA HIS A 874 0.44 8.43 -33.28
C HIS A 874 0.10 7.21 -32.42
N LEU A 875 0.94 6.87 -31.45
CA LEU A 875 0.73 5.77 -30.51
C LEU A 875 0.16 6.22 -29.15
N ARG A 876 -0.31 7.47 -29.05
CA ARG A 876 -0.93 7.98 -27.82
C ARG A 876 -2.43 7.74 -27.84
N ALA A 877 -2.93 7.12 -26.77
CA ALA A 877 -4.37 6.97 -26.56
C ALA A 877 -5.03 8.31 -26.20
N ILE A 878 -6.02 8.73 -27.02
CA ILE A 878 -6.80 9.96 -26.83
C ILE A 878 -8.08 9.65 -26.03
N GLU A 879 -8.76 8.56 -26.38
CA GLU A 879 -9.96 8.05 -25.72
C GLU A 879 -9.66 6.68 -25.11
N TYR A 880 -10.31 6.36 -23.99
CA TYR A 880 -10.06 5.14 -23.23
C TYR A 880 -11.32 4.27 -23.14
N PRO A 881 -11.22 2.92 -23.14
CA PRO A 881 -12.38 2.08 -22.94
C PRO A 881 -12.91 2.20 -21.50
N GLU A 882 -14.23 2.06 -21.33
CA GLU A 882 -14.93 2.22 -20.05
C GLU A 882 -14.35 1.36 -18.90
N PHE A 883 -13.87 0.15 -19.20
CA PHE A 883 -13.28 -0.76 -18.22
C PHE A 883 -11.95 -0.27 -17.61
N MET A 884 -11.35 0.79 -18.17
CA MET A 884 -10.16 1.45 -17.61
C MET A 884 -10.51 2.55 -16.60
N GLU A 885 -11.79 2.93 -16.46
CA GLU A 885 -12.31 3.83 -15.42
C GLU A 885 -11.56 5.18 -15.33
N LYS A 886 -11.17 5.76 -16.47
CA LYS A 886 -10.47 7.06 -16.56
C LYS A 886 -11.44 8.24 -16.49
N LEU A 887 -11.82 8.64 -15.27
CA LEU A 887 -12.81 9.71 -15.03
C LEU A 887 -12.41 11.09 -15.60
N ASP A 888 -11.11 11.34 -15.76
CA ASP A 888 -10.55 12.60 -16.26
C ASP A 888 -10.35 12.62 -17.79
N ARG A 889 -10.71 11.54 -18.50
CA ARG A 889 -10.46 11.38 -19.94
C ARG A 889 -11.74 11.02 -20.70
N PRO A 890 -11.82 11.33 -22.00
CA PRO A 890 -12.89 10.82 -22.84
C PRO A 890 -12.91 9.29 -22.84
N THR A 891 -14.10 8.69 -22.71
CA THR A 891 -14.27 7.23 -22.66
C THR A 891 -15.23 6.70 -23.71
N TYR A 892 -15.03 5.46 -24.18
CA TYR A 892 -15.94 4.76 -25.09
C TYR A 892 -16.35 3.38 -24.54
N LYS A 893 -17.50 2.86 -24.99
CA LYS A 893 -17.98 1.51 -24.63
C LYS A 893 -17.22 0.44 -25.44
N SER A 894 -16.45 -0.40 -24.75
CA SER A 894 -15.67 -1.47 -25.40
C SER A 894 -16.59 -2.58 -25.92
N LYS A 895 -16.27 -3.08 -27.11
CA LYS A 895 -16.90 -4.28 -27.70
C LYS A 895 -16.00 -5.52 -27.61
N GLY A 896 -14.76 -5.35 -27.16
CA GLY A 896 -13.78 -6.42 -27.01
C GLY A 896 -14.08 -7.32 -25.81
N VAL A 897 -13.36 -8.43 -25.73
CA VAL A 897 -13.51 -9.44 -24.67
C VAL A 897 -13.38 -8.84 -23.26
N ILE A 898 -12.46 -7.90 -23.05
CA ILE A 898 -12.26 -7.26 -21.75
C ILE A 898 -13.47 -6.39 -21.37
N GLY A 899 -14.06 -5.67 -22.33
CA GLY A 899 -15.29 -4.91 -22.13
C GLY A 899 -16.48 -5.81 -21.79
N LYS A 900 -16.63 -6.94 -22.48
CA LYS A 900 -17.68 -7.94 -22.19
C LYS A 900 -17.54 -8.51 -20.77
N LEU A 901 -16.31 -8.88 -20.38
CA LEU A 901 -16.01 -9.39 -19.03
C LEU A 901 -16.28 -8.32 -17.96
N PHE A 902 -15.91 -7.07 -18.21
CA PHE A 902 -16.21 -5.95 -17.31
C PHE A 902 -17.72 -5.75 -17.13
N GLN A 903 -18.49 -5.77 -18.23
CA GLN A 903 -19.95 -5.66 -18.17
C GLN A 903 -20.57 -6.82 -17.40
N GLN A 904 -20.12 -8.06 -17.63
CA GLN A 904 -20.61 -9.24 -16.90
C GLN A 904 -20.44 -9.09 -15.37
N VAL A 905 -19.30 -8.56 -14.91
CA VAL A 905 -19.10 -8.30 -13.47
C VAL A 905 -20.00 -7.17 -12.97
N ASN A 906 -20.18 -6.10 -13.74
CA ASN A 906 -21.06 -5.00 -13.32
C ASN A 906 -22.53 -5.45 -13.24
N ASP A 907 -23.01 -6.20 -14.23
CA ASP A 907 -24.36 -6.79 -14.23
C ASP A 907 -24.54 -7.70 -13.01
N HIS A 908 -23.53 -8.51 -12.69
CA HIS A 908 -23.53 -9.37 -11.49
C HIS A 908 -23.58 -8.57 -10.19
N VAL A 909 -22.76 -7.52 -10.08
CA VAL A 909 -22.72 -6.66 -8.89
C VAL A 909 -24.04 -5.92 -8.70
N GLU A 910 -24.71 -5.48 -9.77
CA GLU A 910 -26.05 -4.88 -9.69
C GLU A 910 -27.10 -5.89 -9.21
N LEU A 911 -27.06 -7.13 -9.70
CA LEU A 911 -27.98 -8.20 -9.28
C LEU A 911 -27.77 -8.60 -7.80
N VAL A 912 -26.52 -8.69 -7.37
CA VAL A 912 -26.12 -9.18 -6.03
C VAL A 912 -25.92 -8.01 -5.04
N TYR A 913 -26.19 -6.77 -5.45
CA TYR A 913 -26.00 -5.55 -4.65
C TYR A 913 -26.66 -5.69 -3.27
N HIS A 914 -27.89 -6.22 -3.19
CA HIS A 914 -28.60 -6.41 -1.93
C HIS A 914 -27.94 -7.41 -0.98
N LEU A 915 -27.22 -8.42 -1.48
CA LEU A 915 -26.55 -9.45 -0.67
C LEU A 915 -25.25 -8.90 -0.04
N TYR A 916 -24.52 -8.05 -0.75
CA TYR A 916 -23.29 -7.42 -0.25
C TYR A 916 -23.54 -6.10 0.50
N SER A 917 -24.58 -5.32 0.15
CA SER A 917 -24.89 -4.03 0.79
C SER A 917 -25.69 -4.16 2.09
N ASN A 918 -26.50 -5.21 2.28
CA ASN A 918 -27.23 -5.42 3.54
C ASN A 918 -26.43 -6.20 4.62
N SER A 919 -25.27 -6.75 4.27
CA SER A 919 -24.44 -7.59 5.15
C SER A 919 -23.15 -6.91 5.64
N ALA A 920 -22.83 -5.71 5.15
CA ALA A 920 -21.88 -4.79 5.81
C ALA A 920 -22.48 -4.23 7.12
N LYS A 921 -23.09 -5.10 7.93
CA LYS A 921 -23.51 -4.78 9.29
C LYS A 921 -22.24 -4.61 10.08
N SER A 922 -21.97 -3.39 10.52
CA SER A 922 -21.06 -3.19 11.63
C SER A 922 -21.46 -4.14 12.75
N PHE A 923 -20.49 -4.74 13.44
CA PHE A 923 -20.78 -5.48 14.65
C PHE A 923 -21.39 -4.49 15.65
N THR A 924 -22.71 -4.53 15.82
CA THR A 924 -23.44 -3.65 16.74
C THR A 924 -23.70 -4.37 18.06
N MET A 925 -24.12 -3.62 19.06
CA MET A 925 -24.57 -4.19 20.33
C MET A 925 -25.67 -5.24 20.13
N GLU A 926 -26.63 -5.01 19.21
CA GLU A 926 -27.69 -5.98 18.89
C GLU A 926 -27.14 -7.26 18.25
N VAL A 927 -26.10 -7.15 17.42
CA VAL A 927 -25.41 -8.32 16.83
C VAL A 927 -24.67 -9.09 17.92
N ALA A 928 -23.98 -8.40 18.84
CA ALA A 928 -23.33 -9.03 19.99
C ALA A 928 -24.33 -9.85 20.83
N TRP A 929 -25.54 -9.34 21.07
CA TRP A 929 -26.58 -10.06 21.79
C TRP A 929 -27.04 -11.34 21.08
N LYS A 930 -27.07 -11.35 19.75
CA LYS A 930 -27.55 -12.47 18.95
C LYS A 930 -26.49 -13.54 18.69
N CYS A 931 -25.23 -13.12 18.54
CA CYS A 931 -24.15 -13.97 18.06
C CYS A 931 -23.21 -14.46 19.18
N TYR A 932 -23.42 -14.04 20.44
CA TYR A 932 -22.61 -14.53 21.56
C TYR A 932 -22.81 -16.04 21.75
N ASP A 933 -21.73 -16.81 21.61
CA ASP A 933 -21.72 -18.27 21.71
C ASP A 933 -21.58 -18.73 23.17
N PRO A 934 -22.61 -19.33 23.80
CA PRO A 934 -22.53 -19.79 25.18
C PRO A 934 -21.56 -20.95 25.36
N ASP A 935 -21.28 -21.74 24.32
CA ASP A 935 -20.36 -22.88 24.38
C ASP A 935 -18.92 -22.43 24.67
N MET A 936 -18.61 -21.16 24.37
CA MET A 936 -17.31 -20.56 24.65
C MET A 936 -17.06 -20.29 26.14
N LYS A 937 -18.02 -20.53 27.03
CA LYS A 937 -17.83 -20.39 28.48
C LYS A 937 -17.14 -21.62 29.06
N VAL A 938 -15.96 -21.40 29.64
CA VAL A 938 -15.16 -22.40 30.35
C VAL A 938 -15.05 -21.99 31.82
N ASP A 939 -15.20 -22.92 32.74
CA ASP A 939 -15.16 -22.62 34.18
C ASP A 939 -13.83 -21.94 34.57
N GLY A 940 -13.91 -20.86 35.36
CA GLY A 940 -12.75 -20.11 35.84
C GLY A 940 -12.27 -18.98 34.91
N PHE A 941 -12.95 -18.73 33.78
CA PHE A 941 -12.60 -17.64 32.86
C PHE A 941 -12.68 -16.25 33.52
N GLU A 942 -13.53 -16.07 34.53
CA GLU A 942 -13.76 -14.80 35.22
C GLU A 942 -12.48 -14.24 35.86
N VAL A 943 -11.57 -15.12 36.28
CA VAL A 943 -10.27 -14.74 36.88
C VAL A 943 -9.40 -13.97 35.88
N TYR A 944 -9.56 -14.25 34.58
CA TYR A 944 -8.76 -13.69 33.50
C TYR A 944 -9.41 -12.48 32.81
N ILE A 945 -10.62 -12.07 33.21
CA ILE A 945 -11.35 -10.98 32.54
C ILE A 945 -10.60 -9.65 32.57
N ASN A 946 -10.05 -9.25 33.71
CA ASN A 946 -9.31 -7.99 33.83
C ASN A 946 -8.04 -7.98 32.97
N GLU A 947 -7.36 -9.12 32.89
CA GLU A 947 -6.20 -9.30 32.02
C GLU A 947 -6.62 -9.21 30.54
N ALA A 948 -7.68 -9.92 30.15
CA ALA A 948 -8.21 -9.94 28.79
C ALA A 948 -8.67 -8.55 28.33
N ILE A 949 -9.31 -7.76 29.19
CA ILE A 949 -9.69 -6.35 28.91
C ILE A 949 -8.47 -5.51 28.53
N ASN A 950 -7.36 -5.70 29.23
CA ASN A 950 -6.14 -4.93 28.98
C ASN A 950 -5.51 -5.35 27.64
N TYR A 951 -5.32 -6.65 27.41
CA TYR A 951 -4.75 -7.12 26.15
C TYR A 951 -5.65 -6.83 24.94
N LYS A 952 -6.97 -6.86 25.10
CA LYS A 952 -7.93 -6.42 24.08
C LYS A 952 -7.71 -4.96 23.71
N ARG A 953 -7.56 -4.08 24.70
CA ARG A 953 -7.30 -2.65 24.48
C ARG A 953 -5.98 -2.43 23.73
N GLU A 954 -4.92 -3.12 24.13
CA GLU A 954 -3.61 -3.01 23.47
C GLU A 954 -3.64 -3.53 22.02
N TYR A 955 -4.27 -4.69 21.80
CA TYR A 955 -4.43 -5.25 20.46
C TYR A 955 -5.21 -4.31 19.54
N ASP A 956 -6.37 -3.82 20.01
CA ASP A 956 -7.21 -2.91 19.23
C ASP A 956 -6.48 -1.61 18.90
N TYR A 957 -5.70 -1.08 19.86
CA TYR A 957 -4.88 0.11 19.66
C TYR A 957 -3.84 -0.12 18.55
N LYS A 958 -3.05 -1.19 18.63
CA LYS A 958 -2.01 -1.50 17.64
C LYS A 958 -2.60 -1.83 16.26
N LEU A 959 -3.69 -2.60 16.19
CA LEU A 959 -4.37 -2.92 14.93
C LEU A 959 -4.93 -1.66 14.27
N ARG A 960 -5.58 -0.77 15.05
CA ARG A 960 -6.09 0.50 14.54
C ARG A 960 -4.98 1.37 13.96
N ASN A 961 -3.85 1.47 14.65
CA ASN A 961 -2.71 2.26 14.18
C ASN A 961 -2.19 1.74 12.84
N LEU A 962 -2.13 0.41 12.64
CA LEU A 962 -1.78 -0.17 11.35
C LEU A 962 -2.81 0.20 10.27
N MET A 963 -4.11 0.06 10.58
CA MET A 963 -5.20 0.41 9.64
C MET A 963 -5.14 1.87 9.22
N GLU A 964 -5.01 2.81 10.16
CA GLU A 964 -4.93 4.24 9.88
C GLU A 964 -3.66 4.60 9.12
N TYR A 965 -2.51 4.04 9.51
CA TYR A 965 -1.24 4.26 8.81
C TYR A 965 -1.33 3.85 7.33
N TYR A 966 -1.93 2.70 7.05
CA TYR A 966 -2.08 2.18 5.68
C TYR A 966 -3.31 2.70 4.92
N GLY A 967 -4.20 3.43 5.61
CA GLY A 967 -5.46 3.92 5.05
C GLY A 967 -6.47 2.80 4.75
N ILE A 968 -6.41 1.69 5.48
CA ILE A 968 -7.34 0.55 5.36
C ILE A 968 -8.53 0.79 6.27
N LYS A 969 -9.74 0.63 5.74
CA LYS A 969 -10.98 1.00 6.46
C LYS A 969 -11.59 -0.16 7.24
N SER A 970 -11.38 -1.40 6.80
CA SER A 970 -12.00 -2.58 7.39
C SER A 970 -11.00 -3.51 8.07
N GLU A 971 -11.35 -3.99 9.25
CA GLU A 971 -10.61 -5.03 9.97
C GLU A 971 -10.42 -6.29 9.09
N ALA A 972 -11.44 -6.66 8.34
CA ALA A 972 -11.41 -7.81 7.45
C ALA A 972 -10.35 -7.70 6.35
N GLU A 973 -10.24 -6.51 5.75
CA GLU A 973 -9.31 -6.25 4.65
C GLU A 973 -7.86 -6.34 5.11
N ILE A 974 -7.54 -5.74 6.26
CA ILE A 974 -6.17 -5.76 6.80
C ILE A 974 -5.77 -7.17 7.24
N LEU A 975 -6.66 -7.92 7.87
CA LEU A 975 -6.37 -9.26 8.37
C LEU A 975 -6.24 -10.32 7.28
N SER A 976 -7.08 -10.24 6.26
CA SER A 976 -7.07 -11.19 5.14
C SER A 976 -6.07 -10.82 4.05
N GLY A 977 -5.59 -9.57 4.01
CA GLY A 977 -4.80 -9.04 2.90
C GLY A 977 -5.62 -8.72 1.64
N ASN A 978 -6.95 -8.90 1.69
CA ASN A 978 -7.90 -8.61 0.61
C ASN A 978 -8.25 -7.13 0.53
N ILE A 979 -7.22 -6.30 0.38
CA ILE A 979 -7.38 -4.86 0.43
C ILE A 979 -7.92 -4.37 -0.92
N THR A 980 -9.11 -3.77 -0.90
CA THR A 980 -9.82 -3.28 -2.10
C THR A 980 -9.42 -1.86 -2.47
N GLN A 981 -9.14 -1.03 -1.47
CA GLN A 981 -8.71 0.35 -1.62
C GLN A 981 -7.60 0.66 -0.60
N THR A 982 -6.53 1.30 -1.06
CA THR A 982 -5.42 1.76 -0.24
C THR A 982 -5.26 3.26 -0.38
N SER A 983 -4.61 3.90 0.60
CA SER A 983 -4.20 5.30 0.43
C SER A 983 -3.27 5.43 -0.78
N LYS A 984 -3.35 6.56 -1.51
CA LYS A 984 -2.45 6.90 -2.63
C LYS A 984 -0.97 6.79 -2.23
N ASN A 985 -0.67 6.94 -0.94
CA ASN A 985 0.66 6.79 -0.32
C ASN A 985 1.32 5.43 -0.56
N PHE A 986 0.54 4.41 -0.91
CA PHE A 986 0.98 3.02 -0.97
C PHE A 986 0.59 2.25 -2.26
N ASP A 987 -0.24 2.84 -3.12
CA ASP A 987 -0.85 2.21 -4.32
C ASP A 987 0.13 1.60 -5.34
N ARG A 988 1.44 1.89 -5.24
CA ARG A 988 2.46 1.56 -6.26
C ARG A 988 3.44 0.45 -5.91
N ARG A 989 3.29 -0.16 -4.74
CA ARG A 989 4.33 -1.00 -4.18
C ARG A 989 3.95 -2.47 -4.30
N LYS A 990 4.71 -3.20 -5.12
CA LYS A 990 4.54 -4.65 -5.31
C LYS A 990 4.62 -5.41 -3.97
N ASP A 991 5.46 -4.93 -3.05
CA ASP A 991 5.73 -5.55 -1.74
C ASP A 991 4.82 -5.02 -0.62
N PHE A 992 3.89 -4.09 -0.92
CA PHE A 992 3.08 -3.42 0.10
C PHE A 992 2.09 -4.35 0.79
N LYS A 993 1.39 -5.17 0.02
CA LYS A 993 0.46 -6.17 0.57
C LYS A 993 1.20 -7.18 1.44
N GLU A 994 2.41 -7.56 1.05
CA GLU A 994 3.28 -8.45 1.83
C GLU A 994 3.69 -7.78 3.15
N ASN A 995 4.19 -6.54 3.12
CA ASN A 995 4.57 -5.79 4.32
C ASN A 995 3.42 -5.63 5.33
N ILE A 996 2.19 -5.38 4.88
CA ILE A 996 1.01 -5.34 5.75
C ILE A 996 0.78 -6.72 6.37
N GLY A 997 0.81 -7.77 5.55
CA GLY A 997 0.67 -9.15 6.02
C GLY A 997 1.72 -9.51 7.09
N HIS A 998 2.95 -9.01 6.95
CA HIS A 998 3.99 -9.15 7.96
C HIS A 998 3.70 -8.39 9.25
N ALA A 999 3.31 -7.11 9.15
CA ALA A 999 2.95 -6.31 10.32
C ALA A 999 1.79 -6.94 11.12
N VAL A 1000 0.76 -7.42 10.42
CA VAL A 1000 -0.39 -8.10 11.03
C VAL A 1000 0.03 -9.43 11.67
N ARG A 1001 0.90 -10.21 11.01
CA ARG A 1001 1.43 -11.45 11.58
C ARG A 1001 2.22 -11.19 12.86
N SER A 1002 3.13 -10.22 12.83
CA SER A 1002 3.92 -9.83 14.00
C SER A 1002 3.03 -9.36 15.17
N LEU A 1003 1.97 -8.60 14.91
CA LEU A 1003 0.97 -8.26 15.94
C LEU A 1003 0.28 -9.50 16.53
N LYS A 1004 -0.09 -10.47 15.70
CA LYS A 1004 -0.69 -11.74 16.17
C LYS A 1004 0.30 -12.58 16.97
N THR A 1005 1.57 -12.67 16.54
CA THR A 1005 2.64 -13.35 17.27
C THR A 1005 2.83 -12.71 18.64
N GLU A 1006 2.87 -11.38 18.69
CA GLU A 1006 2.99 -10.63 19.94
C GLU A 1006 1.79 -10.89 20.87
N ALA A 1007 0.57 -10.85 20.33
CA ALA A 1007 -0.63 -11.18 21.08
C ALA A 1007 -0.61 -12.61 21.64
N ARG A 1008 -0.16 -13.60 20.86
CA ARG A 1008 0.06 -14.97 21.37
C ARG A 1008 1.10 -15.01 22.48
N GLY A 1009 2.14 -14.19 22.39
CA GLY A 1009 3.12 -14.01 23.47
C GLY A 1009 2.44 -13.63 24.80
N TRP A 1010 1.58 -12.60 24.77
CA TRP A 1010 0.78 -12.16 25.94
C TRP A 1010 -0.10 -13.27 26.51
N PHE A 1011 -0.62 -14.16 25.66
CA PHE A 1011 -1.42 -15.29 26.10
C PHE A 1011 -0.60 -16.29 26.94
N HIS A 1012 0.65 -16.53 26.54
CA HIS A 1012 1.55 -17.50 27.19
C HIS A 1012 2.41 -16.92 28.32
N GLU A 1013 2.45 -15.59 28.49
CA GLU A 1013 3.14 -14.94 29.60
C GLU A 1013 2.60 -15.43 30.96
N LYS A 1014 3.49 -15.99 31.79
CA LYS A 1014 3.21 -16.31 33.19
C LYS A 1014 3.54 -15.08 34.03
N GLN A 1015 2.54 -14.37 34.55
CA GLN A 1015 2.83 -13.37 35.59
C GLN A 1015 3.22 -14.05 36.90
N GLY A 1016 4.29 -13.53 37.49
CA GLY A 1016 4.85 -13.97 38.78
C GLY A 1016 3.92 -13.69 39.96
N SER A 1017 3.89 -14.66 40.87
CA SER A 1017 3.56 -14.55 42.31
C SER A 1017 2.34 -13.70 42.70
N ASN A 1018 1.16 -14.33 42.70
CA ASN A 1018 0.20 -14.28 43.84
C ASN A 1018 -1.05 -15.17 43.64
N ILE A 1019 -1.16 -15.93 42.56
CA ILE A 1019 -2.20 -16.97 42.40
C ILE A 1019 -1.54 -18.36 42.45
N GLN A 1020 -0.93 -18.68 43.59
CA GLN A 1020 -0.67 -20.07 43.97
C GLN A 1020 -1.30 -20.33 45.33
N SER A 1021 -2.60 -20.60 45.30
CA SER A 1021 -3.22 -21.60 46.16
C SER A 1021 -4.63 -21.88 45.65
N ASN A 1022 -4.85 -23.11 45.19
CA ASN A 1022 -6.14 -23.79 45.03
C ASN A 1022 -6.76 -23.89 43.62
N VAL A 1023 -5.97 -24.11 42.56
CA VAL A 1023 -6.50 -24.84 41.38
C VAL A 1023 -5.55 -25.98 41.04
N SER A 1024 -5.85 -27.16 41.58
CA SER A 1024 -5.31 -28.45 41.15
C SER A 1024 -5.98 -28.87 39.83
N GLY A 1025 -5.75 -28.09 38.76
CA GLY A 1025 -6.32 -28.31 37.43
C GLY A 1025 -5.25 -28.57 36.37
N ASN A 1026 -5.60 -29.32 35.35
CA ASN A 1026 -4.73 -29.68 34.23
C ASN A 1026 -4.28 -28.39 33.51
N SER A 1027 -3.03 -28.30 33.02
CA SER A 1027 -2.53 -27.06 32.38
C SER A 1027 -3.38 -26.61 31.18
N ASN A 1028 -4.06 -27.54 30.51
CA ASN A 1028 -4.97 -27.25 29.41
C ASN A 1028 -6.25 -26.51 29.85
N ASP A 1029 -6.75 -26.76 31.06
CA ASP A 1029 -7.99 -26.14 31.56
C ASP A 1029 -7.79 -24.63 31.81
N ALA A 1030 -6.59 -24.24 32.26
CA ALA A 1030 -6.25 -22.83 32.47
C ALA A 1030 -6.13 -22.04 31.15
N TYR A 1031 -5.57 -22.64 30.10
CA TYR A 1031 -5.50 -22.00 28.77
C TYR A 1031 -6.88 -21.90 28.13
N ALA A 1032 -7.74 -22.91 28.29
CA ALA A 1032 -9.13 -22.85 27.84
C ALA A 1032 -9.92 -21.73 28.57
N ALA A 1033 -9.77 -21.60 29.89
CA ALA A 1033 -10.37 -20.50 30.66
C ALA A 1033 -9.85 -19.12 30.23
N LYS A 1034 -8.55 -18.98 29.96
CA LYS A 1034 -7.96 -17.72 29.46
C LYS A 1034 -8.48 -17.37 28.05
N ALA A 1035 -8.57 -18.35 27.14
CA ALA A 1035 -9.12 -18.15 25.79
C ALA A 1035 -10.62 -17.80 25.84
N SER A 1036 -11.37 -18.46 26.72
CA SER A 1036 -12.77 -18.14 27.03
C SER A 1036 -12.94 -16.69 27.47
N ALA A 1037 -12.05 -16.20 28.35
CA ALA A 1037 -12.06 -14.80 28.77
C ALA A 1037 -11.81 -13.84 27.60
N TRP A 1038 -10.85 -14.14 26.71
CA TRP A 1038 -10.56 -13.33 25.52
C TRP A 1038 -11.77 -13.26 24.57
N TYR A 1039 -12.46 -14.39 24.35
CA TYR A 1039 -13.70 -14.42 23.59
C TYR A 1039 -14.79 -13.60 24.29
N HIS A 1040 -14.97 -13.79 25.59
CA HIS A 1040 -16.02 -13.13 26.37
C HIS A 1040 -15.90 -11.60 26.35
N VAL A 1041 -14.71 -11.06 26.60
CA VAL A 1041 -14.46 -9.61 26.59
C VAL A 1041 -14.66 -8.98 25.20
N THR A 1042 -14.58 -9.80 24.14
CA THR A 1042 -14.73 -9.36 22.76
C THR A 1042 -16.16 -9.46 22.25
N TYR A 1043 -16.86 -10.56 22.53
CA TYR A 1043 -18.16 -10.85 21.94
C TYR A 1043 -19.34 -10.52 22.86
N HIS A 1044 -19.13 -10.42 24.17
CA HIS A 1044 -20.24 -10.23 25.09
C HIS A 1044 -20.73 -8.76 25.10
N PRO A 1045 -22.05 -8.51 25.04
CA PRO A 1045 -22.61 -7.15 24.90
C PRO A 1045 -22.19 -6.16 25.99
N HIS A 1046 -21.92 -6.63 27.20
CA HIS A 1046 -21.52 -5.77 28.33
C HIS A 1046 -20.18 -5.07 28.11
N TYR A 1047 -19.36 -5.59 27.21
CA TYR A 1047 -18.03 -5.07 26.91
C TYR A 1047 -17.96 -4.31 25.58
N PHE A 1048 -19.08 -4.24 24.85
CA PHE A 1048 -19.13 -3.57 23.56
C PHE A 1048 -18.80 -2.08 23.71
N GLY A 1049 -17.74 -1.63 23.03
CA GLY A 1049 -17.28 -0.24 23.07
C GLY A 1049 -16.47 0.17 24.32
N CYS A 1050 -16.22 -0.74 25.27
CA CYS A 1050 -15.52 -0.41 26.53
C CYS A 1050 -14.00 -0.13 26.38
N TYR A 1051 -13.40 -0.51 25.25
CA TYR A 1051 -11.94 -0.50 25.09
C TYR A 1051 -11.37 0.81 24.54
N ASN A 1052 -12.25 1.76 24.15
CA ASN A 1052 -11.87 2.92 23.32
C ASN A 1052 -12.51 4.26 23.77
N GLU A 1053 -12.77 4.44 25.07
CA GLU A 1053 -13.34 5.68 25.61
C GLU A 1053 -12.54 6.93 25.18
N GLY A 1054 -13.22 7.92 24.59
CA GLY A 1054 -12.62 9.19 24.15
C GLY A 1054 -12.00 9.21 22.75
N MET A 1055 -11.86 8.07 22.07
CA MET A 1055 -11.26 8.01 20.71
C MET A 1055 -12.25 7.76 19.57
N ALA A 1056 -13.54 7.49 19.87
CA ALA A 1056 -14.61 7.24 18.89
C ALA A 1056 -14.20 6.20 17.83
N ARG A 1057 -13.73 5.02 18.28
CA ARG A 1057 -13.19 3.93 17.46
C ARG A 1057 -14.17 2.74 17.38
N GLU A 1058 -14.03 1.95 16.32
CA GLU A 1058 -14.82 0.74 16.06
C GLU A 1058 -14.47 -0.40 17.03
N HIS A 1059 -15.38 -1.38 17.17
CA HIS A 1059 -15.21 -2.56 18.00
C HIS A 1059 -14.68 -3.72 17.15
N PHE A 1060 -13.44 -4.15 17.38
CA PHE A 1060 -12.78 -5.20 16.59
C PHE A 1060 -12.99 -6.60 17.15
N LEU A 1061 -13.05 -7.60 16.25
CA LEU A 1061 -13.38 -8.99 16.58
C LEU A 1061 -12.19 -9.96 16.54
N SER A 1062 -11.05 -9.58 15.96
CA SER A 1062 -9.95 -10.51 15.67
C SER A 1062 -9.06 -10.89 16.84
N PHE A 1063 -9.09 -10.14 17.94
CA PHE A 1063 -8.27 -10.38 19.14
C PHE A 1063 -8.32 -11.84 19.65
N PRO A 1064 -9.49 -12.43 19.99
CA PRO A 1064 -9.56 -13.79 20.50
C PRO A 1064 -9.06 -14.83 19.48
N TRP A 1065 -9.24 -14.56 18.18
CA TRP A 1065 -8.79 -15.44 17.10
C TRP A 1065 -7.27 -15.48 16.92
N CYS A 1066 -6.50 -14.68 17.67
CA CYS A 1066 -5.06 -14.88 17.79
C CYS A 1066 -4.74 -16.26 18.41
N VAL A 1067 -5.59 -16.78 19.28
CA VAL A 1067 -5.49 -18.10 19.91
C VAL A 1067 -6.59 -19.05 19.41
N PHE A 1068 -6.81 -19.04 18.09
CA PHE A 1068 -7.88 -19.82 17.46
C PHE A 1068 -7.81 -21.32 17.78
N ASP A 1069 -6.62 -21.87 17.96
CA ASP A 1069 -6.38 -23.27 18.33
C ASP A 1069 -7.12 -23.65 19.63
N ASN A 1070 -7.04 -22.80 20.65
CA ASN A 1070 -7.72 -23.00 21.93
C ASN A 1070 -9.23 -22.81 21.81
N LEU A 1071 -9.69 -21.81 21.04
CA LEU A 1071 -11.13 -21.56 20.83
C LEU A 1071 -11.81 -22.70 20.05
N ILE A 1072 -11.14 -23.18 18.99
CA ILE A 1072 -11.63 -24.31 18.20
C ILE A 1072 -11.68 -25.58 19.06
N GLN A 1073 -10.69 -25.80 19.94
CA GLN A 1073 -10.71 -26.93 20.86
C GLN A 1073 -11.90 -26.87 21.84
N ILE A 1074 -12.16 -25.71 22.46
CA ILE A 1074 -13.33 -25.51 23.34
C ILE A 1074 -14.62 -25.88 22.62
N LYS A 1075 -14.77 -25.44 21.37
CA LYS A 1075 -15.96 -25.73 20.56
C LYS A 1075 -16.08 -27.21 20.20
N ARG A 1076 -14.97 -27.89 19.89
CA ARG A 1076 -14.94 -29.35 19.62
C ARG A 1076 -15.31 -30.17 20.85
N ASP A 1077 -14.81 -29.79 22.01
CA ASP A 1077 -15.08 -30.50 23.27
C ASP A 1077 -16.57 -30.42 23.64
N LYS A 1078 -17.19 -29.24 23.49
CA LYS A 1078 -18.63 -29.04 23.75
C LYS A 1078 -19.56 -29.75 22.76
N ARG A 1079 -19.12 -29.98 21.53
CA ARG A 1079 -19.87 -30.77 20.52
C ARG A 1079 -19.74 -32.27 20.69
N SER A 1080 -18.71 -32.73 21.41
CA SER A 1080 -18.47 -34.16 21.69
C SER A 1080 -19.25 -34.66 22.91
N ILE A 1081 -19.92 -33.74 23.63
CA ILE A 1081 -20.85 -33.95 24.74
C ILE A 1081 -22.26 -33.79 24.20
#